data_AF-A0A2S7XRG5-F1
#
_entry.id   AF-A0A2S7XRG5-F1
#
_cell.length_a   1.000
_cell.length_b   1.000
_cell.length_c   1.000
_cell.angle_alpha   90.00
_cell.angle_beta   90.00
_cell.angle_gamma   90.00
#
_symmetry.space_group_name_H-M   'P 1'
#
loop_
_entity.id
_entity.type
_entity.pdbx_description
1 polymer ?
#
loop_
_entity_poly.entity_id
_entity_poly.type
_entity_poly.pdbx_seq_one_letter_code
_entity_poly.pdbx_strand_id
1 'polypeptide(L)'
;MRSILRKDLWLKMPRLDFLRLRPYGASLATPAVRVWLGFAWVIILLMASIEGIVWGLVSASIVPDAIRWLQPIAGLFMFALMFSVIWIVDASLIMSERPTLRSRRWNPFINQGFGAVFRWFFGLLLRVAIVAVSLYVTAPFLGKLIRADDISSYHQRQVEQYYAQRDAMLQTHVRERAAQIEALYRERTQPLEAEIGRINQALALERDRRLQMETEYAPELAILRQDLVAVRERLGNEVMGRKGRPEGRGPEARKWEINAQQIASVLTAKQAEVDNRLSAVIAQIKALEDSLATTSERLNQLRQEQQTRLDQATAELRAQQVEALPPRLTFAARSKILHALRQSPDENGVPHFETVEGFSQAALGVLFFALIALKLFEPAAVSAYFSETMQLQYRKYLVGGLADIPGFETWQDADQQLNPLEFVRLWQLYEKDPAAFYAARQAFLEVREPLLKYQAGQSFEQELLQLRQENLQQEHEFVSRRRDLELAAYDQELSLRTAQLKAQLDEQTRAQLDQRRVELASELHKARADWARQRAIEEETLLQQREAFEQAQEVARNELRARLHDIERLREQTLTDVQQTEAERRQTHLQQLSEQAANRRREAFQIRLTGIRFELNRLRGLDAKQSADLRNLRQSGRKLEEEMATVSQHLETAEAAQTTRNVEIELLNRRLAAASKATANTPTRMSFWFGRRATDTQSVNELKRELKALQKLAQTEGERLVRWRDESRRLEVRKLAHDSSVAEIAARLDATQDRILFYEESLGRLLCAQAETDFETELRDIMATPDADQNANPVETT
;
A
#
# COMPACT_ATOMS: atom_id res chain seq x y z
N MET A 1 15.94 -66.26 -36.26
CA MET A 1 15.06 -65.27 -35.61
C MET A 1 15.49 -65.06 -34.15
N ARG A 2 16.66 -64.43 -33.96
CA ARG A 2 17.27 -64.16 -32.65
C ARG A 2 17.20 -62.66 -32.36
N SER A 3 16.62 -62.32 -31.21
CA SER A 3 17.11 -61.33 -30.25
C SER A 3 18.18 -60.35 -30.76
N ILE A 4 17.76 -59.20 -31.29
CA ILE A 4 18.53 -57.95 -31.28
C ILE A 4 17.61 -56.85 -30.73
N LEU A 5 17.28 -56.98 -29.44
CA LEU A 5 16.70 -55.88 -28.66
C LEU A 5 17.87 -54.96 -28.27
N ARG A 6 18.16 -53.97 -29.13
CA ARG A 6 19.12 -52.89 -28.88
C ARG A 6 18.70 -52.13 -27.60
N LYS A 7 19.42 -52.34 -26.51
CA LYS A 7 19.31 -51.57 -25.26
C LYS A 7 19.79 -50.11 -25.39
N ASP A 8 20.39 -49.73 -26.53
CA ASP A 8 20.98 -48.40 -26.73
C ASP A 8 19.99 -47.30 -27.16
N LEU A 9 18.71 -47.63 -27.38
CA LEU A 9 17.71 -46.65 -27.85
C LEU A 9 17.13 -45.75 -26.74
N TRP A 10 17.27 -46.12 -25.47
CA TRP A 10 16.70 -45.34 -24.36
C TRP A 10 17.62 -44.22 -23.83
N LEU A 11 18.94 -44.30 -24.05
CA LEU A 11 19.91 -43.31 -23.56
C LEU A 11 20.13 -42.12 -24.51
N LYS A 12 19.55 -42.15 -25.72
CA LYS A 12 19.66 -41.07 -26.72
C LYS A 12 18.32 -40.42 -27.06
N MET A 13 17.39 -40.29 -26.11
CA MET A 13 16.36 -39.25 -26.28
C MET A 13 17.07 -37.90 -26.15
N PRO A 14 17.06 -37.04 -27.18
CA PRO A 14 17.63 -35.72 -27.07
C PRO A 14 16.86 -34.97 -25.97
N ARG A 15 17.52 -34.70 -24.84
CA ARG A 15 16.92 -34.02 -23.67
C ARG A 15 16.23 -32.69 -24.04
N LEU A 16 16.60 -32.10 -25.17
CA LEU A 16 16.02 -30.90 -25.74
C LEU A 16 14.57 -31.08 -26.24
N ASP A 17 14.18 -32.28 -26.68
CA ASP A 17 12.83 -32.53 -27.16
C ASP A 17 11.82 -32.59 -26.01
N PHE A 18 12.24 -33.06 -24.83
CA PHE A 18 11.42 -32.99 -23.61
C PHE A 18 11.17 -31.52 -23.20
N LEU A 19 12.20 -30.67 -23.29
CA LEU A 19 12.08 -29.23 -23.06
C LEU A 19 11.22 -28.53 -24.11
N ARG A 20 11.01 -29.12 -25.29
CA ARG A 20 10.10 -28.61 -26.33
C ARG A 20 8.71 -29.23 -26.28
N LEU A 21 8.39 -29.99 -25.22
CA LEU A 21 7.15 -30.74 -25.05
C LEU A 21 6.89 -31.78 -26.18
N ARG A 22 7.95 -32.32 -26.79
CA ARG A 22 7.89 -33.27 -27.93
C ARG A 22 8.49 -34.64 -27.58
N PRO A 23 7.91 -35.40 -26.65
CA PRO A 23 8.50 -36.67 -26.20
C PRO A 23 8.66 -37.70 -27.33
N TYR A 24 7.84 -37.61 -28.39
CA TYR A 24 7.88 -38.52 -29.54
C TYR A 24 8.59 -37.94 -30.76
N GLY A 25 9.18 -36.74 -30.67
CA GLY A 25 9.82 -36.06 -31.79
C GLY A 25 8.82 -35.48 -32.79
N ALA A 26 9.15 -35.54 -34.08
CA ALA A 26 8.31 -35.00 -35.16
C ALA A 26 7.21 -35.97 -35.66
N SER A 27 7.19 -37.23 -35.20
CA SER A 27 6.19 -38.20 -35.61
C SER A 27 4.80 -37.80 -35.12
N LEU A 28 3.81 -37.82 -36.00
CA LEU A 28 2.45 -37.30 -35.79
C LEU A 28 2.35 -35.78 -35.48
N ALA A 29 3.44 -35.02 -35.50
CA ALA A 29 3.44 -33.59 -35.16
C ALA A 29 3.02 -32.72 -36.35
N THR A 30 1.71 -32.58 -36.55
CA THR A 30 1.12 -31.65 -37.55
C THR A 30 1.45 -30.18 -37.23
N PRO A 31 1.34 -29.25 -38.20
CA PRO A 31 1.53 -27.82 -37.93
C PRO A 31 0.64 -27.30 -36.79
N ALA A 32 -0.61 -27.76 -36.70
CA ALA A 32 -1.53 -27.41 -35.62
C ALA A 32 -1.03 -27.89 -34.25
N VAL A 33 -0.52 -29.12 -34.17
CA VAL A 33 0.11 -29.65 -32.93
C VAL A 33 1.32 -28.82 -32.55
N ARG A 34 2.16 -28.40 -33.52
CA ARG A 34 3.34 -27.57 -33.23
C ARG A 34 2.96 -26.20 -32.68
N VAL A 35 1.94 -25.55 -33.25
CA VAL A 35 1.44 -24.25 -32.76
C VAL A 35 0.85 -24.40 -31.36
N TRP A 36 0.02 -25.41 -31.13
CA TRP A 36 -0.56 -25.69 -29.82
C TRP A 36 0.51 -25.98 -28.77
N LEU A 37 1.52 -26.81 -29.09
CA LEU A 37 2.66 -27.08 -28.21
C LEU A 37 3.49 -25.83 -27.96
N GLY A 38 3.61 -24.93 -28.95
CA GLY A 38 4.24 -23.62 -28.79
C GLY A 38 3.52 -22.76 -27.75
N PHE A 39 2.20 -22.66 -27.82
CA PHE A 39 1.41 -21.94 -26.80
C PHE A 39 1.53 -22.58 -25.42
N ALA A 40 1.41 -23.92 -25.33
CA ALA A 40 1.60 -24.64 -24.08
C ALA A 40 2.99 -24.33 -23.48
N TRP A 41 4.04 -24.40 -24.30
CA TRP A 41 5.41 -24.13 -23.90
C TRP A 41 5.58 -22.70 -23.36
N VAL A 42 5.05 -21.69 -24.06
CA VAL A 42 5.12 -20.29 -23.62
C VAL A 42 4.43 -20.09 -22.27
N ILE A 43 3.22 -20.64 -22.08
CA ILE A 43 2.47 -20.49 -20.84
C ILE A 43 3.20 -21.20 -19.68
N ILE A 44 3.70 -22.42 -19.91
CA ILE A 44 4.46 -23.17 -18.90
C ILE A 44 5.75 -22.43 -18.54
N LEU A 45 6.47 -21.90 -19.54
CA LEU A 45 7.69 -21.12 -19.32
C LEU A 45 7.40 -19.89 -18.47
N LEU A 46 6.35 -19.14 -18.80
CA LEU A 46 6.02 -17.90 -18.11
C LEU A 46 5.60 -18.19 -16.65
N MET A 47 4.76 -19.21 -16.44
CA MET A 47 4.37 -19.67 -15.11
C MET A 47 5.58 -20.12 -14.27
N ALA A 48 6.42 -20.99 -14.83
CA ALA A 48 7.62 -21.49 -14.14
C ALA A 48 8.65 -20.38 -13.87
N SER A 49 8.78 -19.40 -14.77
CA SER A 49 9.69 -18.27 -14.61
C SER A 49 9.24 -17.32 -13.51
N ILE A 50 7.95 -16.96 -13.46
CA ILE A 50 7.41 -16.08 -12.39
C ILE A 50 7.64 -16.72 -11.03
N GLU A 51 7.28 -18.00 -10.89
CA GLU A 51 7.46 -18.72 -9.63
C GLU A 51 8.94 -18.89 -9.28
N GLY A 52 9.77 -19.27 -10.26
CA GLY A 52 11.22 -19.33 -10.09
C GLY A 52 11.80 -18.00 -9.59
N ILE A 53 11.41 -16.87 -10.19
CA ILE A 53 11.88 -15.53 -9.81
C ILE A 53 11.51 -15.23 -8.35
N VAL A 54 10.26 -15.47 -7.97
CA VAL A 54 9.80 -15.21 -6.61
C VAL A 54 10.58 -16.03 -5.60
N TRP A 55 10.69 -17.35 -5.80
CA TRP A 55 11.43 -18.22 -4.89
C TRP A 55 12.93 -17.93 -4.88
N GLY A 56 13.51 -17.52 -6.00
CA GLY A 56 14.88 -17.05 -6.07
C GLY A 56 15.11 -15.79 -5.24
N LEU A 57 14.22 -14.80 -5.34
CA LEU A 57 14.30 -13.57 -4.54
C LEU A 57 14.04 -13.83 -3.05
N VAL A 58 13.10 -14.72 -2.71
CA VAL A 58 12.87 -15.15 -1.33
C VAL A 58 14.13 -15.78 -0.75
N SER A 59 14.75 -16.72 -1.48
CA SER A 59 16.00 -17.35 -1.07
C SER A 59 17.13 -16.34 -0.88
N ALA A 60 17.30 -15.41 -1.83
CA ALA A 60 18.28 -14.34 -1.71
C ALA A 60 18.03 -13.46 -0.47
N SER A 61 16.77 -13.20 -0.11
CA SER A 61 16.40 -12.40 1.07
C SER A 61 16.63 -13.10 2.42
N ILE A 62 16.73 -14.44 2.44
CA ILE A 62 16.99 -15.23 3.65
C ILE A 62 18.48 -15.18 4.00
N VAL A 63 19.37 -14.98 3.01
CA VAL A 63 20.81 -14.94 3.24
C VAL A 63 21.18 -13.69 4.06
N PRO A 64 21.86 -13.85 5.21
CA PRO A 64 22.25 -12.73 6.05
C PRO A 64 23.13 -11.70 5.34
N ASP A 65 22.97 -10.43 5.69
CA ASP A 65 23.78 -9.32 5.16
C ASP A 65 25.29 -9.49 5.38
N ALA A 66 25.69 -10.28 6.38
CA ALA A 66 27.10 -10.60 6.62
C ALA A 66 27.74 -11.42 5.48
N ILE A 67 26.93 -12.10 4.65
CA ILE A 67 27.38 -13.00 3.57
C ILE A 67 26.68 -12.64 2.25
N ARG A 68 26.65 -11.35 1.91
CA ARG A 68 25.98 -10.83 0.69
C ARG A 68 26.38 -11.53 -0.61
N TRP A 69 27.62 -11.99 -0.74
CA TRP A 69 28.08 -12.69 -1.95
C TRP A 69 27.34 -14.01 -2.22
N LEU A 70 26.75 -14.63 -1.18
CA LEU A 70 25.98 -15.86 -1.30
C LEU A 70 24.54 -15.61 -1.78
N GLN A 71 24.03 -14.37 -1.67
CA GLN A 71 22.67 -14.00 -2.09
C GLN A 71 22.35 -14.39 -3.55
N PRO A 72 23.15 -13.99 -4.57
CA PRO A 72 22.86 -14.35 -5.95
C PRO A 72 22.97 -15.86 -6.19
N ILE A 73 23.85 -16.56 -5.47
CA ILE A 73 24.05 -18.01 -5.61
C ILE A 73 22.84 -18.77 -5.04
N ALA A 74 22.43 -18.45 -3.82
CA ALA A 74 21.27 -19.04 -3.17
C ALA A 74 19.98 -18.71 -3.94
N GLY A 75 19.89 -17.49 -4.47
CA GLY A 75 18.78 -17.06 -5.32
C GLY A 75 18.71 -17.83 -6.63
N LEU A 76 19.82 -17.93 -7.37
CA LEU A 76 19.90 -18.68 -8.62
C LEU A 76 19.61 -20.17 -8.41
N PHE A 77 20.12 -20.76 -7.33
CA PHE A 77 19.88 -22.16 -6.99
C PHE A 77 18.39 -22.43 -6.75
N MET A 78 17.73 -21.62 -5.92
CA MET A 78 16.30 -21.79 -5.64
C MET A 78 15.43 -21.44 -6.84
N PHE A 79 15.81 -20.45 -7.66
CA PHE A 79 15.19 -20.20 -8.95
C PHE A 79 15.21 -21.45 -9.82
N ALA A 80 16.40 -22.03 -10.05
CA ALA A 80 16.55 -23.19 -10.91
C ALA A 80 15.78 -24.41 -10.38
N LEU A 81 15.79 -24.62 -9.06
CA LEU A 81 15.07 -25.69 -8.39
C LEU A 81 13.56 -25.55 -8.57
N MET A 82 12.98 -24.40 -8.22
CA MET A 82 11.53 -24.18 -8.30
C MET A 82 11.04 -24.11 -9.74
N PHE A 83 11.80 -23.46 -10.63
CA PHE A 83 11.56 -23.47 -12.07
C PHE A 83 11.50 -24.91 -12.59
N SER A 84 12.49 -25.76 -12.26
CA SER A 84 12.53 -27.15 -12.73
C SER A 84 11.35 -27.98 -12.22
N VAL A 85 11.00 -27.84 -10.93
CA VAL A 85 9.86 -28.56 -10.33
C VAL A 85 8.57 -28.18 -11.04
N ILE A 86 8.30 -26.89 -11.19
CA ILE A 86 7.05 -26.39 -11.79
C ILE A 86 7.00 -26.74 -13.27
N TRP A 87 8.12 -26.57 -13.98
CA TRP A 87 8.27 -26.98 -15.37
C TRP A 87 7.94 -28.46 -15.57
N ILE A 88 8.54 -29.34 -14.76
CA ILE A 88 8.32 -30.79 -14.86
C ILE A 88 6.87 -31.14 -14.58
N VAL A 89 6.27 -30.57 -13.52
CA VAL A 89 4.88 -30.82 -13.17
C VAL A 89 3.94 -30.36 -14.28
N ASP A 90 4.13 -29.16 -14.82
CA ASP A 90 3.29 -28.62 -15.89
C ASP A 90 3.47 -29.35 -17.23
N ALA A 91 4.72 -29.60 -17.62
CA ALA A 91 5.03 -30.38 -18.81
C ALA A 91 4.40 -31.77 -18.71
N SER A 92 4.48 -32.42 -17.53
CA SER A 92 3.87 -33.72 -17.30
C SER A 92 2.34 -33.69 -17.42
N LEU A 93 1.69 -32.60 -16.99
CA LEU A 93 0.25 -32.44 -17.10
C LEU A 93 -0.19 -32.27 -18.56
N ILE A 94 0.53 -31.44 -19.32
CA ILE A 94 0.26 -31.26 -20.75
C ILE A 94 0.50 -32.56 -21.52
N MET A 95 1.58 -33.28 -21.21
CA MET A 95 1.93 -34.57 -21.82
C MET A 95 1.04 -35.72 -21.36
N SER A 96 0.31 -35.59 -20.25
CA SER A 96 -0.52 -36.68 -19.75
C SER A 96 -1.65 -37.01 -20.73
N GLU A 97 -1.73 -38.28 -21.13
CA GLU A 97 -2.81 -38.75 -21.97
C GLU A 97 -4.15 -38.58 -21.25
N ARG A 98 -5.09 -37.89 -21.88
CA ARG A 98 -6.45 -37.80 -21.36
C ARG A 98 -7.09 -39.18 -21.49
N PRO A 99 -7.57 -39.81 -20.40
CA PRO A 99 -8.26 -41.08 -20.51
C PRO A 99 -9.51 -40.89 -21.35
N THR A 100 -9.52 -41.45 -22.56
CA THR A 100 -10.69 -41.38 -23.44
C THR A 100 -11.77 -42.29 -22.86
N LEU A 101 -12.81 -41.71 -22.25
CA LEU A 101 -13.94 -42.45 -21.67
C LEU A 101 -14.57 -43.46 -22.66
N ARG A 102 -14.34 -43.27 -23.97
CA ARG A 102 -14.82 -44.13 -25.06
C ARG A 102 -14.09 -45.48 -25.17
N SER A 103 -12.82 -45.59 -24.77
CA SER A 103 -12.06 -46.86 -24.87
C SER A 103 -12.57 -47.93 -23.89
N ARG A 104 -13.21 -47.51 -22.79
CA ARG A 104 -13.80 -48.41 -21.78
C ARG A 104 -14.96 -49.26 -22.30
N ARG A 105 -15.63 -48.86 -23.40
CA ARG A 105 -16.84 -49.54 -23.89
C ARG A 105 -16.55 -50.81 -24.71
N TRP A 106 -15.34 -50.98 -25.23
CA TRP A 106 -15.06 -51.98 -26.27
C TRP A 106 -14.05 -53.06 -25.87
N ASN A 107 -13.31 -52.89 -24.76
CA ASN A 107 -12.40 -53.92 -24.26
C ASN A 107 -12.55 -54.12 -22.73
N PRO A 108 -13.63 -54.80 -22.28
CA PRO A 108 -13.92 -54.97 -20.84
C PRO A 108 -12.90 -55.84 -20.08
N PHE A 109 -12.02 -56.56 -20.80
CA PHE A 109 -11.05 -57.49 -20.21
C PHE A 109 -9.65 -56.90 -19.99
N ILE A 110 -9.35 -55.72 -20.54
CA ILE A 110 -8.08 -55.04 -20.27
C ILE A 110 -8.30 -54.15 -19.05
N ASN A 111 -7.76 -54.55 -17.89
CA ASN A 111 -7.80 -53.84 -16.61
C ASN A 111 -7.03 -52.48 -16.63
N GLN A 112 -7.26 -51.63 -17.62
CA GLN A 112 -6.96 -50.19 -17.56
C GLN A 112 -8.03 -49.42 -16.75
N GLY A 113 -8.92 -50.15 -16.05
CA GLY A 113 -10.04 -49.64 -15.29
C GLY A 113 -9.62 -48.83 -14.07
N PHE A 114 -10.16 -47.62 -13.95
CA PHE A 114 -10.08 -46.71 -12.81
C PHE A 114 -8.69 -46.15 -12.46
N GLY A 115 -7.61 -46.93 -12.45
CA GLY A 115 -6.27 -46.48 -12.06
C GLY A 115 -5.70 -45.37 -12.95
N ALA A 116 -5.88 -45.46 -14.27
CA ALA A 116 -5.41 -44.43 -15.21
C ALA A 116 -6.18 -43.10 -15.04
N VAL A 117 -7.51 -43.19 -14.85
CA VAL A 117 -8.36 -42.01 -14.59
C VAL A 117 -8.02 -41.38 -13.25
N PHE A 118 -7.83 -42.20 -12.21
CA PHE A 118 -7.44 -41.73 -10.89
C PHE A 118 -6.05 -41.09 -10.90
N ARG A 119 -5.07 -41.68 -11.61
CA ARG A 119 -3.72 -41.09 -11.76
C ARG A 119 -3.76 -39.75 -12.50
N TRP A 120 -4.57 -39.65 -13.56
CA TRP A 120 -4.76 -38.39 -14.29
C TRP A 120 -5.43 -37.32 -13.41
N PHE A 121 -6.52 -37.69 -12.72
CA PHE A 121 -7.23 -36.79 -11.80
C PHE A 121 -6.36 -36.38 -10.61
N PHE A 122 -5.57 -37.31 -10.05
CA PHE A 122 -4.62 -37.04 -8.99
C PHE A 122 -3.52 -36.07 -9.46
N GLY A 123 -3.03 -36.21 -10.70
CA GLY A 123 -2.09 -35.24 -11.29
C GLY A 123 -2.70 -33.83 -11.39
N LEU A 124 -3.97 -33.74 -11.82
CA LEU A 124 -4.71 -32.47 -11.85
C LEU A 124 -4.92 -31.89 -10.44
N LEU A 125 -5.30 -32.71 -9.46
CA LEU A 125 -5.56 -32.28 -8.09
C LEU A 125 -4.27 -31.85 -7.38
N LEU A 126 -3.19 -32.59 -7.55
CA LEU A 126 -1.85 -32.21 -7.08
C LEU A 126 -1.45 -30.86 -7.69
N ARG A 127 -1.73 -30.63 -8.98
CA ARG A 127 -1.47 -29.34 -9.61
C ARG A 127 -2.29 -28.22 -9.00
N VAL A 128 -3.59 -28.42 -8.80
CA VAL A 128 -4.48 -27.43 -8.15
C VAL A 128 -3.95 -27.11 -6.76
N ALA A 129 -3.50 -28.11 -6.01
CA ALA A 129 -2.89 -27.91 -4.68
C ALA A 129 -1.59 -27.10 -4.76
N ILE A 130 -0.68 -27.43 -5.68
CA ILE A 130 0.57 -26.68 -5.89
C ILE A 130 0.28 -25.22 -6.25
N VAL A 131 -0.68 -24.97 -7.15
CA VAL A 131 -1.06 -23.61 -7.56
C VAL A 131 -1.76 -22.87 -6.44
N ALA A 132 -2.60 -23.52 -5.64
CA ALA A 132 -3.21 -22.89 -4.47
C ALA A 132 -2.16 -22.50 -3.42
N VAL A 133 -1.17 -23.38 -3.17
CA VAL A 133 -0.04 -23.08 -2.29
C VAL A 133 0.82 -21.95 -2.86
N SER A 134 1.10 -21.96 -4.17
CA SER A 134 1.88 -20.88 -4.79
C SER A 134 1.11 -19.56 -4.79
N LEU A 135 -0.19 -19.53 -5.10
CA LEU A 135 -1.01 -18.32 -4.96
C LEU A 135 -1.02 -17.78 -3.53
N TYR A 136 -1.07 -18.66 -2.53
CA TYR A 136 -1.05 -18.27 -1.12
C TYR A 136 0.30 -17.72 -0.67
N VAL A 137 1.40 -18.25 -1.20
CA VAL A 137 2.77 -17.87 -0.80
C VAL A 137 3.35 -16.80 -1.73
N THR A 138 3.42 -17.10 -3.02
CA THR A 138 4.05 -16.31 -4.09
C THR A 138 3.41 -14.93 -4.24
N ALA A 139 2.08 -14.80 -4.17
CA ALA A 139 1.43 -13.51 -4.39
C ALA A 139 1.75 -12.45 -3.31
N PRO A 140 1.67 -12.74 -2.00
CA PRO A 140 2.14 -11.81 -0.97
C PRO A 140 3.61 -11.41 -1.15
N PHE A 141 4.46 -12.32 -1.62
CA PHE A 141 5.87 -12.04 -1.88
C PHE A 141 6.09 -11.16 -3.10
N LEU A 142 5.35 -11.38 -4.19
CA LEU A 142 5.38 -10.48 -5.35
C LEU A 142 4.92 -9.07 -4.95
N GLY A 143 3.88 -8.99 -4.10
CA GLY A 143 3.43 -7.73 -3.48
C GLY A 143 4.54 -7.00 -2.74
N LYS A 144 5.35 -7.70 -1.94
CA LYS A 144 6.51 -7.13 -1.24
C LYS A 144 7.59 -6.61 -2.18
N LEU A 145 7.80 -7.28 -3.31
CA LEU A 145 8.85 -6.91 -4.28
C LEU A 145 8.48 -5.67 -5.07
N ILE A 146 7.24 -5.61 -5.56
CA ILE A 146 6.76 -4.48 -6.36
C ILE A 146 6.58 -3.23 -5.46
N ARG A 147 6.17 -3.39 -4.19
CA ARG A 147 6.06 -2.29 -3.22
C ARG A 147 7.34 -2.04 -2.41
N ALA A 148 8.51 -2.42 -2.92
CA ALA A 148 9.76 -2.21 -2.19
C ALA A 148 10.02 -0.72 -1.88
N ASP A 149 9.62 0.17 -2.78
CA ASP A 149 9.77 1.63 -2.64
C ASP A 149 8.77 2.22 -1.62
N ASP A 150 7.54 1.71 -1.56
CA ASP A 150 6.57 2.14 -0.54
C ASP A 150 7.04 1.71 0.86
N ILE A 151 7.63 0.51 0.97
CA ILE A 151 8.19 0.01 2.24
C ILE A 151 9.40 0.85 2.66
N SER A 152 10.27 1.24 1.72
CA SER A 152 11.46 2.05 2.02
C SER A 152 11.06 3.46 2.44
N SER A 153 10.12 4.10 1.75
CA SER A 153 9.61 5.42 2.11
C SER A 153 8.85 5.41 3.45
N TYR A 154 8.03 4.41 3.72
CA TYR A 154 7.37 4.26 5.02
C TYR A 154 8.39 4.05 6.14
N HIS A 155 9.40 3.20 5.93
CA HIS A 155 10.47 2.99 6.89
C HIS A 155 11.25 4.27 7.15
N GLN A 156 11.56 5.04 6.11
CA GLN A 156 12.25 6.32 6.24
C GLN A 156 11.42 7.30 7.09
N ARG A 157 10.11 7.43 6.84
CA ARG A 157 9.22 8.24 7.68
C ARG A 157 9.22 7.76 9.14
N GLN A 158 9.25 6.45 9.37
CA GLN A 158 9.31 5.89 10.73
C GLN A 158 10.64 6.21 11.42
N VAL A 159 11.75 6.18 10.69
CA VAL A 159 13.08 6.56 11.18
C VAL A 159 13.12 8.06 11.48
N GLU A 160 12.59 8.91 10.61
CA GLU A 160 12.47 10.35 10.82
C GLU A 160 11.61 10.67 12.06
N GLN A 161 10.47 10.00 12.22
CA GLN A 161 9.62 10.11 13.41
C GLN A 161 10.35 9.68 14.69
N TYR A 162 11.14 8.61 14.61
CA TYR A 162 11.95 8.13 15.74
C TYR A 162 12.99 9.18 16.15
N TYR A 163 13.70 9.78 15.19
CA TYR A 163 14.65 10.86 15.48
C TYR A 163 13.95 12.10 16.03
N ALA A 164 12.82 12.52 15.43
CA ALA A 164 12.06 13.67 15.89
C ALA A 164 11.54 13.49 17.33
N GLN A 165 11.03 12.30 17.68
CA GLN A 165 10.60 11.98 19.04
C GLN A 165 11.77 12.00 20.03
N ARG A 166 12.92 11.44 19.63
CA ARG A 166 14.11 11.42 20.46
C ARG A 166 14.69 12.82 20.68
N ASP A 167 14.70 13.66 19.65
CA ASP A 167 15.13 15.06 19.74
C ASP A 167 14.17 15.87 20.62
N ALA A 168 12.86 15.65 20.51
CA ALA A 168 11.87 16.27 21.38
C ALA A 168 12.07 15.87 22.87
N MET A 169 12.37 14.60 23.14
CA MET A 169 12.71 14.14 24.49
C MET A 169 14.01 14.80 25.00
N LEU A 170 15.05 14.87 24.17
CA LEU A 170 16.31 15.52 24.54
C LEU A 170 16.10 17.02 24.83
N GLN A 171 15.35 17.72 23.99
CA GLN A 171 15.01 19.13 24.22
C GLN A 171 14.23 19.32 25.52
N THR A 172 13.33 18.40 25.86
CA THR A 172 12.59 18.44 27.12
C THR A 172 13.53 18.31 28.31
N HIS A 173 14.44 17.33 28.30
CA HIS A 173 15.44 17.18 29.37
C HIS A 173 16.43 18.34 29.47
N VAL A 174 16.85 18.91 28.33
CA VAL A 174 17.70 20.12 28.32
C VAL A 174 16.94 21.29 28.94
N ARG A 175 15.65 21.50 28.61
CA ARG A 175 14.83 22.56 29.20
C ARG A 175 14.63 22.37 30.70
N GLU A 176 14.34 21.15 31.15
CA GLU A 176 14.20 20.84 32.58
C GLU A 176 15.50 21.14 33.34
N ARG A 177 16.65 20.72 32.80
CA ARG A 177 17.95 20.96 33.42
C ARG A 177 18.34 22.44 33.38
N ALA A 178 18.05 23.13 32.29
CA ALA A 178 18.27 24.57 32.16
C ALA A 178 17.43 25.35 33.17
N ALA A 179 16.14 25.01 33.33
CA ALA A 179 15.27 25.64 34.31
C ALA A 179 15.76 25.47 35.76
N GLN A 180 16.33 24.29 36.10
CA GLN A 180 16.95 24.07 37.42
C GLN A 180 18.19 24.95 37.64
N ILE A 181 19.05 25.07 36.63
CA ILE A 181 20.25 25.92 36.69
C ILE A 181 19.84 27.39 36.80
N GLU A 182 18.91 27.85 35.95
CA GLU A 182 18.38 29.21 35.98
C GLU A 182 17.77 29.56 37.34
N ALA A 183 16.98 28.67 37.94
CA ALA A 183 16.40 28.91 39.27
C ALA A 183 17.49 29.10 40.34
N LEU A 184 18.52 28.24 40.34
CA LEU A 184 19.65 28.32 41.27
C LEU A 184 20.45 29.61 41.10
N TYR A 185 20.72 30.03 39.86
CA TYR A 185 21.46 31.26 39.60
C TYR A 185 20.61 32.52 39.84
N ARG A 186 19.30 32.48 39.56
CA ARG A 186 18.39 33.58 39.87
C ARG A 186 18.39 33.91 41.36
N GLU A 187 18.39 32.90 42.23
CA GLU A 187 18.48 33.08 43.69
C GLU A 187 19.78 33.80 44.10
N ARG A 188 20.88 33.60 43.35
CA ARG A 188 22.19 34.22 43.61
C ARG A 188 22.35 35.61 42.99
N THR A 189 21.77 35.86 41.82
CA THR A 189 21.91 37.15 41.12
C THR A 189 20.96 38.21 41.67
N GLN A 190 19.75 37.83 42.08
CA GLN A 190 18.73 38.75 42.59
C GLN A 190 19.21 39.64 43.77
N PRO A 191 19.92 39.14 44.80
CA PRO A 191 20.43 40.00 45.87
C PRO A 191 21.50 41.00 45.39
N LEU A 192 22.35 40.61 44.42
CA LEU A 192 23.35 41.50 43.84
C LEU A 192 22.70 42.57 42.97
N GLU A 193 21.68 42.23 42.19
CA GLU A 193 20.91 43.20 41.41
C GLU A 193 20.19 44.20 42.33
N ALA A 194 19.63 43.74 43.44
CA ALA A 194 19.04 44.61 44.46
C ALA A 194 20.08 45.47 45.20
N GLU A 195 21.31 44.98 45.40
CA GLU A 195 22.42 45.74 45.97
C GLU A 195 22.93 46.82 45.01
N ILE A 196 23.13 46.48 43.73
CA ILE A 196 23.45 47.44 42.66
C ILE A 196 22.38 48.54 42.59
N GLY A 197 21.09 48.15 42.65
CA GLY A 197 19.98 49.10 42.72
C GLY A 197 20.09 50.08 43.90
N ARG A 198 20.42 49.57 45.10
CA ARG A 198 20.62 50.38 46.31
C ARG A 198 21.85 51.30 46.19
N ILE A 199 22.97 50.81 45.69
CA ILE A 199 24.20 51.60 45.49
C ILE A 199 23.94 52.73 44.49
N ASN A 200 23.26 52.45 43.38
CA ASN A 200 22.92 53.47 42.38
C ASN A 200 22.01 54.57 42.96
N GLN A 201 21.04 54.21 43.80
CA GLN A 201 20.21 55.20 44.52
C GLN A 201 21.04 56.06 45.48
N ALA A 202 21.93 55.43 46.27
CA ALA A 202 22.82 56.16 47.18
C ALA A 202 23.78 57.09 46.42
N LEU A 203 24.32 56.62 45.29
CA LEU A 203 25.19 57.40 44.41
C LEU A 203 24.47 58.63 43.86
N ALA A 204 23.21 58.47 43.42
CA ALA A 204 22.40 59.58 42.95
C ALA A 204 22.17 60.63 44.06
N LEU A 205 21.83 60.18 45.27
CA LEU A 205 21.64 61.06 46.42
C LEU A 205 22.91 61.85 46.79
N GLU A 206 24.09 61.22 46.78
CA GLU A 206 25.34 61.92 47.10
C GLU A 206 25.79 62.86 45.97
N ARG A 207 25.50 62.53 44.71
CA ARG A 207 25.72 63.45 43.57
C ARG A 207 24.80 64.68 43.67
N ASP A 208 23.54 64.49 44.03
CA ASP A 208 22.61 65.59 44.27
C ASP A 208 23.06 66.45 45.45
N ARG A 209 23.53 65.82 46.54
CA ARG A 209 24.08 66.52 47.71
C ARG A 209 25.30 67.37 47.35
N ARG A 210 26.21 66.83 46.54
CA ARG A 210 27.36 67.58 46.01
C ARG A 210 26.88 68.81 45.24
N LEU A 211 25.93 68.64 44.33
CA LEU A 211 25.38 69.72 43.50
C LEU A 211 24.68 70.79 44.35
N GLN A 212 23.97 70.39 45.40
CA GLN A 212 23.37 71.32 46.38
C GLN A 212 24.44 72.14 47.11
N MET A 213 25.52 71.51 47.61
CA MET A 213 26.62 72.24 48.26
C MET A 213 27.30 73.21 47.29
N GLU A 214 27.60 72.78 46.06
CA GLU A 214 28.17 73.66 45.03
C GLU A 214 27.24 74.86 44.75
N THR A 215 25.92 74.64 44.72
CA THR A 215 24.92 75.71 44.51
C THR A 215 24.80 76.66 45.71
N GLU A 216 24.86 76.15 46.95
CA GLU A 216 24.78 76.93 48.19
C GLU A 216 25.96 77.91 48.32
N TYR A 217 27.17 77.45 48.01
CA TYR A 217 28.40 78.26 48.15
C TYR A 217 28.75 79.10 46.92
N ALA A 218 28.20 78.78 45.75
CA ALA A 218 28.40 79.55 44.52
C ALA A 218 28.16 81.07 44.67
N PRO A 219 27.03 81.55 45.24
CA PRO A 219 26.78 82.98 45.37
C PRO A 219 27.75 83.67 46.34
N GLU A 220 28.08 83.04 47.48
CA GLU A 220 29.03 83.60 48.46
C GLU A 220 30.42 83.77 47.85
N LEU A 221 30.92 82.73 47.16
CA LEU A 221 32.20 82.79 46.47
C LEU A 221 32.19 83.79 45.31
N ALA A 222 31.06 83.95 44.60
CA ALA A 222 30.92 84.94 43.54
C ALA A 222 31.00 86.37 44.06
N ILE A 223 30.32 86.67 45.18
CA ILE A 223 30.38 87.98 45.84
C ILE A 223 31.81 88.28 46.30
N LEU A 224 32.46 87.34 47.00
CA LEU A 224 33.84 87.53 47.47
C LEU A 224 34.84 87.74 46.32
N ARG A 225 34.65 87.04 45.19
CA ARG A 225 35.44 87.25 43.97
C ARG A 225 35.19 88.63 43.37
N GLN A 226 33.93 89.06 43.31
CA GLN A 226 33.55 90.39 42.82
C GLN A 226 34.12 91.51 43.69
N ASP A 227 34.00 91.39 45.01
CA ASP A 227 34.54 92.35 45.98
C ASP A 227 36.06 92.43 45.90
N LEU A 228 36.74 91.30 45.75
CA LEU A 228 38.20 91.25 45.55
C LEU A 228 38.62 91.99 44.27
N VAL A 229 37.89 91.80 43.17
CA VAL A 229 38.14 92.53 41.91
C VAL A 229 37.92 94.02 42.10
N ALA A 230 36.79 94.42 42.69
CA ALA A 230 36.46 95.83 42.94
C ALA A 230 37.48 96.53 43.85
N VAL A 231 37.96 95.83 44.90
CA VAL A 231 38.98 96.37 45.81
C VAL A 231 40.35 96.44 45.14
N ARG A 232 40.73 95.46 44.30
CA ARG A 232 41.97 95.52 43.50
C ARG A 232 41.94 96.64 42.47
N GLU A 233 40.80 96.89 41.85
CA GLU A 233 40.63 98.01 40.92
C GLU A 233 40.78 99.36 41.64
N ARG A 234 40.17 99.52 42.82
CA ARG A 234 40.34 100.71 43.67
C ARG A 234 41.80 100.88 44.10
N LEU A 235 42.46 99.83 44.54
CA LEU A 235 43.88 99.84 44.89
C LEU A 235 44.75 100.29 43.69
N GLY A 236 44.51 99.73 42.50
CA GLY A 236 45.21 100.14 41.28
C GLY A 236 44.98 101.61 40.93
N ASN A 237 43.77 102.12 41.13
CA ASN A 237 43.45 103.54 40.91
C ASN A 237 44.19 104.46 41.90
N GLU A 238 44.33 104.09 43.18
CA GLU A 238 45.10 104.86 44.16
C GLU A 238 46.60 104.86 43.85
N VAL A 239 47.17 103.68 43.55
CA VAL A 239 48.61 103.54 43.30
C VAL A 239 49.04 104.34 42.06
N MET A 240 48.19 104.35 41.02
CA MET A 240 48.42 105.06 39.76
C MET A 240 47.94 106.52 39.77
N GLY A 241 47.54 107.09 40.92
CA GLY A 241 47.16 108.51 41.05
C GLY A 241 45.92 108.93 40.23
N ARG A 242 45.07 107.98 39.82
CA ARG A 242 43.89 108.27 38.99
C ARG A 242 42.84 109.02 39.82
N LYS A 243 42.11 109.96 39.20
CA LYS A 243 41.14 110.88 39.86
C LYS A 243 41.78 112.00 40.71
N GLY A 244 42.93 112.53 40.29
CA GLY A 244 43.49 113.78 40.84
C GLY A 244 44.25 113.62 42.17
N ARG A 245 44.80 112.42 42.44
CA ARG A 245 45.58 112.10 43.63
C ARG A 245 47.05 111.89 43.27
N PRO A 246 48.02 112.17 44.17
CA PRO A 246 49.44 111.95 43.89
C PRO A 246 49.75 110.46 43.72
N GLU A 247 50.50 110.10 42.68
CA GLU A 247 50.95 108.73 42.42
C GLU A 247 51.81 108.19 43.57
N GLY A 248 51.63 106.92 43.93
CA GLY A 248 52.42 106.24 44.95
C GLY A 248 51.62 105.55 46.06
N ARG A 249 52.33 104.81 46.92
CA ARG A 249 51.73 104.04 48.04
C ARG A 249 51.38 104.92 49.24
N GLY A 250 50.43 105.83 49.05
CA GLY A 250 49.86 106.66 50.11
C GLY A 250 49.09 105.84 51.17
N PRO A 251 48.68 106.47 52.28
CA PRO A 251 47.95 105.80 53.36
C PRO A 251 46.62 105.18 52.90
N GLU A 252 45.93 105.75 51.90
CA GLU A 252 44.71 105.16 51.33
C GLU A 252 45.00 103.91 50.49
N ALA A 253 46.05 103.92 49.67
CA ALA A 253 46.49 102.73 48.93
C ALA A 253 46.83 101.57 49.88
N ARG A 254 47.52 101.84 50.99
CA ARG A 254 47.81 100.83 52.02
C ARG A 254 46.54 100.26 52.67
N LYS A 255 45.52 101.10 52.91
CA LYS A 255 44.22 100.64 53.42
C LYS A 255 43.53 99.69 52.45
N TRP A 256 43.50 100.03 51.16
CA TRP A 256 42.91 99.16 50.13
C TRP A 256 43.73 97.89 49.88
N GLU A 257 45.05 97.94 50.04
CA GLU A 257 45.93 96.77 49.98
C GLU A 257 45.64 95.80 51.14
N ILE A 258 45.53 96.31 52.37
CA ILE A 258 45.12 95.53 53.53
C ILE A 258 43.72 94.93 53.34
N ASN A 259 42.77 95.72 52.82
CA ASN A 259 41.41 95.24 52.55
C ASN A 259 41.40 94.15 51.44
N ALA A 260 42.20 94.32 50.37
CA ALA A 260 42.36 93.31 49.33
C ALA A 260 42.93 92.00 49.90
N GLN A 261 43.91 92.10 50.80
CA GLN A 261 44.50 90.96 51.49
C GLN A 261 43.49 90.27 52.43
N GLN A 262 42.65 91.04 53.13
CA GLN A 262 41.58 90.51 53.98
C GLN A 262 40.50 89.79 53.15
N ILE A 263 40.03 90.37 52.05
CA ILE A 263 39.04 89.70 51.18
C ILE A 263 39.67 88.47 50.52
N ALA A 264 40.94 88.54 50.11
CA ALA A 264 41.65 87.40 49.56
C ALA A 264 41.77 86.27 50.59
N SER A 265 42.10 86.57 51.85
CA SER A 265 42.21 85.56 52.90
C SER A 265 40.84 84.97 53.29
N VAL A 266 39.77 85.78 53.28
CA VAL A 266 38.40 85.28 53.49
C VAL A 266 37.97 84.39 52.32
N LEU A 267 38.26 84.78 51.08
CA LEU A 267 37.96 83.96 49.90
C LEU A 267 38.72 82.63 49.94
N THR A 268 40.02 82.64 50.26
CA THR A 268 40.80 81.40 50.36
C THR A 268 40.34 80.53 51.52
N ALA A 269 40.01 81.11 52.68
CA ALA A 269 39.45 80.38 53.81
C ALA A 269 38.09 79.75 53.46
N LYS A 270 37.22 80.49 52.77
CA LYS A 270 35.92 79.98 52.31
C LYS A 270 36.07 78.90 51.25
N GLN A 271 36.97 79.09 50.30
CA GLN A 271 37.23 78.08 49.28
C GLN A 271 37.80 76.79 49.91
N ALA A 272 38.71 76.91 50.88
CA ALA A 272 39.19 75.76 51.65
C ALA A 272 38.08 75.10 52.50
N GLU A 273 37.13 75.87 53.05
CA GLU A 273 35.96 75.32 53.75
C GLU A 273 35.10 74.47 52.81
N VAL A 274 34.80 74.99 51.62
CA VAL A 274 34.02 74.29 50.58
C VAL A 274 34.76 73.06 50.09
N ASP A 275 36.04 73.17 49.76
CA ASP A 275 36.87 72.06 49.30
C ASP A 275 36.93 70.95 50.36
N ASN A 276 37.05 71.30 51.64
CA ASN A 276 37.01 70.32 52.73
C ASN A 276 35.65 69.60 52.79
N ARG A 277 34.52 70.32 52.69
CA ARG A 277 33.18 69.70 52.68
C ARG A 277 32.95 68.83 51.43
N LEU A 278 33.32 69.33 50.26
CA LEU A 278 33.20 68.60 48.99
C LEU A 278 34.10 67.38 48.96
N SER A 279 35.31 67.44 49.54
CA SER A 279 36.23 66.29 49.57
C SER A 279 35.63 65.08 50.27
N ALA A 280 34.85 65.28 51.34
CA ALA A 280 34.14 64.22 52.03
C ALA A 280 33.06 63.57 51.16
N VAL A 281 32.27 64.37 50.44
CA VAL A 281 31.23 63.88 49.50
C VAL A 281 31.87 63.18 48.30
N ILE A 282 32.95 63.73 47.74
CA ILE A 282 33.70 63.12 46.63
C ILE A 282 34.29 61.77 47.06
N ALA A 283 34.83 61.67 48.28
CA ALA A 283 35.32 60.40 48.81
C ALA A 283 34.19 59.37 48.97
N GLN A 284 33.00 59.78 49.39
CA GLN A 284 31.82 58.90 49.48
C GLN A 284 31.33 58.45 48.09
N ILE A 285 31.23 59.37 47.13
CA ILE A 285 30.88 59.03 45.74
C ILE A 285 31.86 58.00 45.19
N LYS A 286 33.17 58.23 45.36
CA LYS A 286 34.19 57.30 44.90
C LYS A 286 34.06 55.92 45.56
N ALA A 287 33.84 55.87 46.87
CA ALA A 287 33.62 54.61 47.58
C ALA A 287 32.39 53.84 47.08
N LEU A 288 31.30 54.55 46.74
CA LEU A 288 30.10 53.97 46.13
C LEU A 288 30.37 53.49 44.69
N GLU A 289 31.14 54.23 43.89
CA GLU A 289 31.54 53.81 42.54
C GLU A 289 32.41 52.55 42.56
N ASP A 290 33.37 52.47 43.48
CA ASP A 290 34.21 51.28 43.67
C ASP A 290 33.36 50.08 44.13
N SER A 291 32.39 50.29 45.03
CA SER A 291 31.43 49.26 45.45
C SER A 291 30.50 48.81 44.30
N LEU A 292 30.06 49.74 43.44
CA LEU A 292 29.26 49.44 42.26
C LEU A 292 30.04 48.59 41.26
N ALA A 293 31.30 48.96 40.99
CA ALA A 293 32.17 48.25 40.07
C ALA A 293 32.42 46.80 40.54
N THR A 294 32.78 46.62 41.80
CA THR A 294 33.02 45.29 42.40
C THR A 294 31.76 44.41 42.39
N THR A 295 30.60 44.97 42.74
CA THR A 295 29.32 44.23 42.73
C THR A 295 28.88 43.86 41.32
N SER A 296 29.08 44.76 40.35
CA SER A 296 28.77 44.54 38.93
C SER A 296 29.68 43.47 38.31
N GLU A 297 30.98 43.50 38.64
CA GLU A 297 31.92 42.46 38.21
C GLU A 297 31.51 41.09 38.73
N ARG A 298 31.14 41.01 40.02
CA ARG A 298 30.65 39.76 40.63
C ARG A 298 29.38 39.24 39.97
N LEU A 299 28.43 40.12 39.60
CA LEU A 299 27.23 39.75 38.86
C LEU A 299 27.58 39.20 37.47
N ASN A 300 28.52 39.83 36.76
CA ASN A 300 28.97 39.39 35.45
C ASN A 300 29.67 38.02 35.51
N GLN A 301 30.51 37.79 36.53
CA GLN A 301 31.13 36.48 36.77
C GLN A 301 30.08 35.40 36.99
N LEU A 302 29.06 35.64 37.82
CA LEU A 302 27.97 34.68 38.03
C LEU A 302 27.17 34.40 36.75
N ARG A 303 26.94 35.39 35.89
CA ARG A 303 26.27 35.21 34.60
C ARG A 303 27.12 34.37 33.62
N GLN A 304 28.44 34.57 33.60
CA GLN A 304 29.35 33.73 32.81
C GLN A 304 29.41 32.30 33.32
N GLU A 305 29.45 32.10 34.65
CA GLU A 305 29.35 30.78 35.26
C GLU A 305 28.03 30.09 34.91
N GLN A 306 26.91 30.81 34.97
CA GLN A 306 25.60 30.29 34.58
C GLN A 306 25.61 29.78 33.13
N GLN A 307 26.11 30.58 32.20
CA GLN A 307 26.19 30.20 30.78
C GLN A 307 27.06 28.97 30.60
N THR A 308 28.24 28.95 31.24
CA THR A 308 29.17 27.82 31.17
C THR A 308 28.53 26.54 31.72
N ARG A 309 27.75 26.62 32.80
CA ARG A 309 27.02 25.48 33.37
C ARG A 309 25.89 24.98 32.48
N LEU A 310 25.17 25.89 31.81
CA LEU A 310 24.14 25.52 30.84
C LEU A 310 24.75 24.78 29.64
N ASP A 311 25.88 25.27 29.13
CA ASP A 311 26.58 24.66 28.01
C ASP A 311 27.13 23.28 28.39
N GLN A 312 27.74 23.15 29.57
CA GLN A 312 28.20 21.86 30.12
C GLN A 312 27.05 20.87 30.30
N ALA A 313 25.94 21.28 30.92
CA ALA A 313 24.79 20.41 31.12
C ALA A 313 24.19 19.94 29.79
N THR A 314 24.15 20.82 28.79
CA THR A 314 23.69 20.48 27.44
C THR A 314 24.64 19.48 26.77
N ALA A 315 25.95 19.66 26.92
CA ALA A 315 26.95 18.73 26.39
C ALA A 315 26.90 17.36 27.09
N GLU A 316 26.75 17.31 28.42
CA GLU A 316 26.59 16.08 29.20
C GLU A 316 25.34 15.30 28.78
N LEU A 317 24.19 15.96 28.63
CA LEU A 317 22.95 15.32 28.18
C LEU A 317 23.07 14.78 26.75
N ARG A 318 23.78 15.47 25.86
CA ARG A 318 24.09 14.96 24.51
C ARG A 318 25.04 13.76 24.57
N ALA A 319 26.04 13.78 25.43
CA ALA A 319 27.01 12.69 25.58
C ALA A 319 26.40 11.42 26.22
N GLN A 320 25.44 11.57 27.13
CA GLN A 320 24.70 10.45 27.75
C GLN A 320 23.74 9.77 26.79
N GLN A 321 23.41 10.40 25.66
CA GLN A 321 22.50 9.83 24.69
C GLN A 321 23.16 8.64 23.97
N VAL A 322 22.74 7.42 24.31
CA VAL A 322 23.18 6.17 23.64
C VAL A 322 23.00 6.30 22.13
N GLU A 323 24.02 5.98 21.35
CA GLU A 323 24.01 6.07 19.87
C GLU A 323 22.68 5.57 19.30
N ALA A 324 22.04 6.40 18.47
CA ALA A 324 20.75 6.05 17.91
C ALA A 324 20.92 4.82 17.01
N LEU A 325 20.37 3.70 17.45
CA LEU A 325 20.24 2.50 16.64
C LEU A 325 18.88 2.57 15.94
N PRO A 326 18.80 3.10 14.71
CA PRO A 326 17.54 3.16 14.00
C PRO A 326 16.97 1.74 13.86
N PRO A 327 15.63 1.59 13.88
CA PRO A 327 15.01 0.29 13.67
C PRO A 327 15.48 -0.29 12.34
N ARG A 328 16.21 -1.42 12.37
CA ARG A 328 16.73 -2.04 11.15
C ARG A 328 15.58 -2.58 10.31
N LEU A 329 15.70 -2.42 8.99
CA LEU A 329 14.78 -2.95 7.96
C LEU A 329 14.89 -4.49 7.83
N THR A 330 14.66 -5.19 8.93
CA THR A 330 14.62 -6.66 8.96
C THR A 330 13.42 -7.19 8.16
N PHE A 331 13.47 -8.45 7.74
CA PHE A 331 12.34 -9.08 7.05
C PHE A 331 11.03 -9.02 7.88
N ALA A 332 11.14 -9.22 9.19
CA ALA A 332 10.01 -9.07 10.11
C ALA A 332 9.47 -7.63 10.11
N ALA A 333 10.35 -6.62 10.12
CA ALA A 333 9.96 -5.22 10.00
C ALA A 333 9.26 -4.93 8.66
N ARG A 334 9.78 -5.41 7.53
CA ARG A 334 9.12 -5.28 6.22
C ARG A 334 7.72 -5.89 6.20
N SER A 335 7.53 -7.05 6.85
CA SER A 335 6.20 -7.67 6.96
C SER A 335 5.23 -6.84 7.79
N LYS A 336 5.70 -6.25 8.90
CA LYS A 336 4.89 -5.36 9.75
C LYS A 336 4.55 -4.06 9.04
N ILE A 337 5.50 -3.46 8.32
CA ILE A 337 5.29 -2.26 7.51
C ILE A 337 4.24 -2.52 6.44
N LEU A 338 4.33 -3.66 5.73
CA LEU A 338 3.34 -4.00 4.72
C LEU A 338 1.95 -4.21 5.33
N HIS A 339 1.87 -4.85 6.50
CA HIS A 339 0.62 -4.98 7.23
C HIS A 339 0.06 -3.61 7.68
N ALA A 340 0.92 -2.68 8.10
CA ALA A 340 0.55 -1.33 8.47
C ALA A 340 0.08 -0.50 7.26
N LEU A 341 0.75 -0.64 6.10
CA LEU A 341 0.33 -0.04 4.84
C LEU A 341 -1.05 -0.57 4.40
N ARG A 342 -1.30 -1.89 4.52
CA ARG A 342 -2.63 -2.48 4.25
C ARG A 342 -3.72 -1.93 5.16
N GLN A 343 -3.38 -1.65 6.41
CA GLN A 343 -4.32 -1.08 7.39
C GLN A 343 -4.43 0.45 7.30
N SER A 344 -3.60 1.10 6.48
CA SER A 344 -3.66 2.55 6.31
C SER A 344 -4.99 2.94 5.66
N PRO A 345 -5.56 4.11 6.02
CA PRO A 345 -6.80 4.59 5.44
C PRO A 345 -6.72 4.76 3.92
N ASP A 346 -5.52 5.01 3.38
CA ASP A 346 -5.26 5.17 1.95
C ASP A 346 -5.49 3.85 1.17
N GLU A 347 -5.29 2.70 1.80
CA GLU A 347 -5.53 1.37 1.19
C GLU A 347 -6.85 0.73 1.64
N ASN A 348 -7.42 1.13 2.78
CA ASN A 348 -8.73 0.69 3.27
C ASN A 348 -9.87 1.26 2.40
N GLY A 349 -10.03 0.73 1.19
CA GLY A 349 -11.05 1.16 0.23
C GLY A 349 -10.70 0.84 -1.22
N VAL A 350 -9.41 0.60 -1.49
CA VAL A 350 -8.93 0.15 -2.79
C VAL A 350 -9.37 -1.30 -3.01
N PRO A 351 -10.12 -1.61 -4.10
CA PRO A 351 -10.51 -2.98 -4.42
C PRO A 351 -9.30 -3.91 -4.43
N HIS A 352 -9.44 -5.14 -3.92
CA HIS A 352 -8.31 -6.09 -3.83
C HIS A 352 -7.54 -6.26 -5.15
N PHE A 353 -8.21 -6.13 -6.30
CA PHE A 353 -7.61 -6.21 -7.64
C PHE A 353 -6.71 -5.03 -8.03
N GLU A 354 -6.92 -3.85 -7.44
CA GLU A 354 -6.03 -2.70 -7.61
C GLU A 354 -4.81 -2.80 -6.70
N THR A 355 -4.86 -3.67 -5.69
CA THR A 355 -3.66 -4.02 -4.94
C THR A 355 -2.75 -4.90 -5.79
N VAL A 356 -1.45 -4.68 -5.66
CA VAL A 356 -0.40 -5.47 -6.32
C VAL A 356 -0.54 -6.97 -6.01
N GLU A 357 -0.97 -7.31 -4.79
CA GLU A 357 -1.24 -8.69 -4.39
C GLU A 357 -2.40 -9.27 -5.20
N GLY A 358 -3.53 -8.58 -5.31
CA GLY A 358 -4.66 -9.04 -6.12
C GLY A 358 -4.31 -9.13 -7.61
N PHE A 359 -3.52 -8.19 -8.15
CA PHE A 359 -3.03 -8.27 -9.53
C PHE A 359 -2.18 -9.53 -9.75
N SER A 360 -1.23 -9.82 -8.85
CA SER A 360 -0.39 -11.02 -8.94
C SER A 360 -1.18 -12.32 -8.80
N GLN A 361 -2.16 -12.36 -7.90
CA GLN A 361 -3.10 -13.50 -7.76
C GLN A 361 -3.92 -13.68 -9.05
N ALA A 362 -4.42 -12.59 -9.63
CA ALA A 362 -5.18 -12.62 -10.86
C ALA A 362 -4.31 -13.09 -12.04
N ALA A 363 -3.09 -12.58 -12.19
CA ALA A 363 -2.16 -12.97 -13.25
C ALA A 363 -1.80 -14.47 -13.17
N LEU A 364 -1.43 -14.96 -11.98
CA LEU A 364 -1.15 -16.39 -11.75
C LEU A 364 -2.40 -17.26 -11.97
N GLY A 365 -3.56 -16.79 -11.49
CA GLY A 365 -4.85 -17.43 -11.71
C GLY A 365 -5.19 -17.55 -13.19
N VAL A 366 -5.03 -16.47 -13.97
CA VAL A 366 -5.27 -16.44 -15.42
C VAL A 366 -4.34 -17.40 -16.15
N LEU A 367 -3.05 -17.44 -15.82
CA LEU A 367 -2.10 -18.39 -16.43
C LEU A 367 -2.47 -19.84 -16.11
N PHE A 368 -2.88 -20.11 -14.88
CA PHE A 368 -3.35 -21.44 -14.48
C PHE A 368 -4.63 -21.85 -15.22
N PHE A 369 -5.62 -20.96 -15.27
CA PHE A 369 -6.85 -21.21 -16.02
C PHE A 369 -6.59 -21.33 -17.53
N ALA A 370 -5.59 -20.62 -18.07
CA ALA A 370 -5.16 -20.77 -19.46
C ALA A 370 -4.56 -22.16 -19.70
N LEU A 371 -3.76 -22.71 -18.78
CA LEU A 371 -3.26 -24.10 -18.88
C LEU A 371 -4.40 -25.12 -18.81
N ILE A 372 -5.34 -24.93 -17.88
CA ILE A 372 -6.52 -25.81 -17.77
C ILE A 372 -7.34 -25.73 -19.05
N ALA A 373 -7.63 -24.53 -19.55
CA ALA A 373 -8.38 -24.32 -20.77
C ALA A 373 -7.67 -24.97 -21.96
N LEU A 374 -6.36 -24.77 -22.09
CA LEU A 374 -5.55 -25.36 -23.15
C LEU A 374 -5.62 -26.89 -23.13
N LYS A 375 -5.61 -27.51 -21.94
CA LYS A 375 -5.77 -28.97 -21.78
C LYS A 375 -7.22 -29.44 -22.00
N LEU A 376 -8.22 -28.67 -21.61
CA LEU A 376 -9.63 -29.02 -21.81
C LEU A 376 -10.03 -28.96 -23.29
N PHE A 377 -9.49 -27.98 -24.02
CA PHE A 377 -9.69 -27.74 -25.45
C PHE A 377 -8.57 -28.36 -26.31
N GLU A 378 -7.92 -29.42 -25.84
CA GLU A 378 -6.91 -30.16 -26.58
C GLU A 378 -7.49 -30.70 -27.91
N PRO A 379 -6.98 -30.28 -29.09
CA PRO A 379 -7.45 -30.79 -30.37
C PRO A 379 -7.20 -32.30 -30.50
N ALA A 380 -8.05 -32.99 -31.27
CA ALA A 380 -7.89 -34.43 -31.52
C ALA A 380 -6.48 -34.79 -32.05
N ALA A 381 -5.89 -33.92 -32.87
CA ALA A 381 -4.52 -34.06 -33.36
C ALA A 381 -3.47 -34.16 -32.23
N VAL A 382 -3.63 -33.35 -31.19
CA VAL A 382 -2.71 -33.29 -30.05
C VAL A 382 -2.91 -34.53 -29.17
N SER A 383 -4.17 -34.93 -28.95
CA SER A 383 -4.47 -36.15 -28.18
C SER A 383 -3.89 -37.39 -28.85
N ALA A 384 -3.90 -37.43 -30.18
CA ALA A 384 -3.30 -38.52 -30.95
C ALA A 384 -1.77 -38.46 -30.94
N TYR A 385 -1.19 -37.26 -30.91
CA TYR A 385 0.26 -37.08 -30.78
C TYR A 385 0.77 -37.60 -29.43
N PHE A 386 0.07 -37.35 -28.33
CA PHE A 386 0.48 -37.84 -27.00
C PHE A 386 0.13 -39.28 -26.73
N SER A 387 -0.71 -39.91 -27.56
CA SER A 387 -1.06 -41.32 -27.41
C SER A 387 0.09 -42.23 -27.81
N GLU A 388 0.65 -42.97 -26.84
CA GLU A 388 1.74 -43.92 -27.05
C GLU A 388 1.34 -45.01 -28.04
N THR A 389 0.10 -45.49 -27.95
CA THR A 389 -0.43 -46.51 -28.88
C THR A 389 -0.47 -45.97 -30.31
N MET A 390 -0.98 -44.76 -30.54
CA MET A 390 -1.00 -44.14 -31.87
C MET A 390 0.41 -43.90 -32.41
N GLN A 391 1.34 -43.45 -31.57
CA GLN A 391 2.74 -43.25 -31.95
C GLN A 391 3.42 -44.55 -32.36
N LEU A 392 3.19 -45.64 -31.63
CA LEU A 392 3.70 -46.97 -31.98
C LEU A 392 3.11 -47.47 -33.29
N GLN A 393 1.80 -47.32 -33.50
CA GLN A 393 1.15 -47.76 -34.74
C GLN A 393 1.57 -46.91 -35.93
N TYR A 394 1.75 -45.60 -35.75
CA TYR A 394 2.25 -44.72 -36.81
C TYR A 394 3.69 -45.06 -37.19
N ARG A 395 4.56 -45.32 -36.20
CA ARG A 395 5.92 -45.81 -36.47
C ARG A 395 5.89 -47.17 -37.19
N LYS A 396 4.97 -48.05 -36.81
CA LYS A 396 4.77 -49.34 -37.49
C LYS A 396 4.32 -49.14 -38.94
N TYR A 397 3.43 -48.19 -39.20
CA TYR A 397 3.02 -47.78 -40.56
C TYR A 397 4.20 -47.26 -41.38
N LEU A 398 5.02 -46.36 -40.83
CA LEU A 398 6.18 -45.81 -41.53
C LEU A 398 7.22 -46.87 -41.93
N VAL A 399 7.26 -48.01 -41.24
CA VAL A 399 8.14 -49.15 -41.56
C VAL A 399 7.42 -50.20 -42.43
N GLY A 400 6.18 -49.93 -42.86
CA GLY A 400 5.39 -50.83 -43.68
C GLY A 400 4.73 -51.99 -42.95
N GLY A 401 4.79 -52.03 -41.61
CA GLY A 401 4.23 -53.12 -40.80
C GLY A 401 2.69 -53.15 -40.75
N LEU A 402 2.02 -52.17 -41.37
CA LEU A 402 0.56 -52.11 -41.53
C LEU A 402 0.11 -52.22 -43.00
N ALA A 403 1.02 -52.55 -43.92
CA ALA A 403 0.72 -52.60 -45.36
C ALA A 403 -0.36 -53.64 -45.73
N ASP A 404 -0.57 -54.67 -44.90
CA ASP A 404 -1.60 -55.69 -45.10
C ASP A 404 -3.03 -55.18 -44.81
N ILE A 405 -3.17 -53.97 -44.24
CA ILE A 405 -4.46 -53.37 -43.94
C ILE A 405 -4.83 -52.38 -45.06
N PRO A 406 -5.97 -52.55 -45.74
CA PRO A 406 -6.39 -51.69 -46.82
C PRO A 406 -6.48 -50.22 -46.41
N GLY A 407 -5.86 -49.34 -47.19
CA GLY A 407 -5.71 -47.92 -46.89
C GLY A 407 -4.40 -47.52 -46.20
N PHE A 408 -3.55 -48.46 -45.80
CA PHE A 408 -2.22 -48.20 -45.21
C PHE A 408 -1.06 -48.70 -46.11
N GLU A 409 -1.32 -48.97 -47.39
CA GLU A 409 -0.37 -49.59 -48.32
C GLU A 409 0.77 -48.63 -48.72
N THR A 410 0.50 -47.33 -48.78
CA THR A 410 1.38 -46.29 -49.34
C THR A 410 2.35 -45.73 -48.29
N TRP A 411 3.30 -46.53 -47.83
CA TRP A 411 4.32 -46.08 -46.86
C TRP A 411 5.65 -45.64 -47.50
N GLN A 412 5.97 -46.13 -48.72
CA GLN A 412 7.25 -45.89 -49.39
C GLN A 412 7.33 -44.51 -50.06
N ASP A 413 6.24 -44.04 -50.66
CA ASP A 413 6.17 -42.72 -51.30
C ASP A 413 5.84 -41.64 -50.28
N ALA A 414 6.79 -40.74 -50.01
CA ALA A 414 6.62 -39.63 -49.06
C ALA A 414 5.41 -38.74 -49.40
N ASP A 415 5.13 -38.56 -50.69
CA ASP A 415 4.01 -37.74 -51.17
C ASP A 415 2.64 -38.45 -51.02
N GLN A 416 2.63 -39.78 -50.88
CA GLN A 416 1.43 -40.60 -50.68
C GLN A 416 1.28 -41.10 -49.24
N GLN A 417 2.21 -40.72 -48.34
CA GLN A 417 2.09 -41.03 -46.93
C GLN A 417 0.85 -40.36 -46.36
N LEU A 418 0.08 -41.12 -45.58
CA LEU A 418 -1.09 -40.59 -44.89
C LEU A 418 -0.68 -39.44 -43.98
N ASN A 419 -1.42 -38.33 -44.07
CA ASN A 419 -1.30 -37.26 -43.10
C ASN A 419 -1.53 -37.86 -41.69
N PRO A 420 -0.73 -37.50 -40.68
CA PRO A 420 -0.93 -37.94 -39.29
C PRO A 420 -2.39 -37.98 -38.81
N LEU A 421 -3.20 -36.98 -39.17
CA LEU A 421 -4.61 -36.93 -38.82
C LEU A 421 -5.45 -37.98 -39.53
N GLU A 422 -5.19 -38.20 -40.82
CA GLU A 422 -5.85 -39.22 -41.63
C GLU A 422 -5.48 -40.61 -41.14
N PHE A 423 -4.19 -40.83 -40.85
CA PHE A 423 -3.71 -42.06 -40.24
C PHE A 423 -4.48 -42.38 -38.95
N VAL A 424 -4.55 -41.42 -38.03
CA VAL A 424 -5.25 -41.60 -36.74
C VAL A 424 -6.74 -41.88 -36.96
N ARG A 425 -7.39 -41.15 -37.87
CA ARG A 425 -8.81 -41.34 -38.18
C ARG A 425 -9.07 -42.73 -38.74
N LEU A 426 -8.28 -43.17 -39.72
CA LEU A 426 -8.41 -44.50 -40.32
C LEU A 426 -8.10 -45.59 -39.30
N TRP A 427 -7.07 -45.42 -38.49
CA TRP A 427 -6.71 -46.38 -37.44
C TRP A 427 -7.81 -46.51 -36.39
N GLN A 428 -8.40 -45.39 -35.93
CA GLN A 428 -9.52 -45.41 -34.99
C GLN A 428 -10.77 -46.09 -35.56
N LEU A 429 -11.04 -45.93 -36.87
CA LEU A 429 -12.15 -46.63 -37.53
C LEU A 429 -11.88 -48.13 -37.63
N TYR A 430 -10.66 -48.51 -38.01
CA TYR A 430 -10.22 -49.91 -38.06
C TYR A 430 -10.25 -50.57 -36.68
N GLU A 431 -9.70 -49.91 -35.65
CA GLU A 431 -9.69 -50.42 -34.27
C GLU A 431 -11.10 -50.58 -33.69
N LYS A 432 -12.04 -49.72 -34.10
CA LYS A 432 -13.43 -49.76 -33.65
C LYS A 432 -14.22 -50.93 -34.27
N ASP A 433 -14.08 -51.14 -35.57
CA ASP A 433 -14.75 -52.22 -36.29
C ASP A 433 -13.94 -52.59 -37.54
N PRO A 434 -13.02 -53.58 -37.44
CA PRO A 434 -12.19 -53.97 -38.57
C PRO A 434 -13.05 -54.42 -39.76
N ALA A 435 -14.10 -55.21 -39.52
CA ALA A 435 -14.92 -55.78 -40.58
C ALA A 435 -15.68 -54.70 -41.38
N ALA A 436 -16.30 -53.74 -40.68
CA ALA A 436 -16.94 -52.61 -41.34
C ALA A 436 -15.94 -51.70 -42.05
N PHE A 437 -14.73 -51.54 -41.49
CA PHE A 437 -13.65 -50.78 -42.13
C PHE A 437 -13.20 -51.43 -43.44
N TYR A 438 -12.97 -52.75 -43.46
CA TYR A 438 -12.64 -53.51 -44.67
C TYR A 438 -13.73 -53.34 -45.74
N ALA A 439 -15.00 -53.54 -45.37
CA ALA A 439 -16.13 -53.39 -46.29
C ALA A 439 -16.24 -51.96 -46.86
N ALA A 440 -16.10 -50.94 -46.01
CA ALA A 440 -16.14 -49.54 -46.44
C ALA A 440 -14.95 -49.18 -47.34
N ARG A 441 -13.77 -49.73 -47.07
CA ARG A 441 -12.58 -49.45 -47.90
C ARG A 441 -12.65 -50.15 -49.24
N GLN A 442 -13.19 -51.36 -49.28
CA GLN A 442 -13.43 -52.10 -50.52
C GLN A 442 -14.45 -51.35 -51.40
N ALA A 443 -15.56 -50.90 -50.82
CA ALA A 443 -16.53 -50.05 -51.53
C ALA A 443 -15.91 -48.72 -52.00
N PHE A 444 -15.03 -48.10 -51.20
CA PHE A 444 -14.33 -46.88 -51.61
C PHE A 444 -13.38 -47.14 -52.78
N LEU A 445 -12.64 -48.26 -52.80
CA LEU A 445 -11.76 -48.61 -53.92
C LEU A 445 -12.54 -48.87 -55.21
N GLU A 446 -13.70 -49.53 -55.13
CA GLU A 446 -14.61 -49.76 -56.26
C GLU A 446 -15.19 -48.46 -56.85
N VAL A 447 -15.43 -47.45 -56.00
CA VAL A 447 -15.94 -46.13 -56.43
C VAL A 447 -14.81 -45.15 -56.81
N ARG A 448 -13.58 -45.36 -56.32
CA ARG A 448 -12.44 -44.46 -56.55
C ARG A 448 -11.98 -44.46 -58.00
N GLU A 449 -11.98 -45.59 -58.70
CA GLU A 449 -11.60 -45.63 -60.12
C GLU A 449 -12.49 -44.76 -61.03
N PRO A 450 -13.84 -44.82 -60.95
CA PRO A 450 -14.68 -43.93 -61.74
C PRO A 450 -14.59 -42.45 -61.30
N LEU A 451 -14.37 -42.17 -60.01
CA LEU A 451 -14.17 -40.80 -59.52
C LEU A 451 -12.83 -40.20 -59.94
N LEU A 452 -11.74 -40.97 -59.97
CA LEU A 452 -10.45 -40.50 -60.48
C LEU A 452 -10.52 -40.20 -61.98
N LYS A 453 -11.29 -40.98 -62.76
CA LYS A 453 -11.58 -40.68 -64.16
C LYS A 453 -12.40 -39.40 -64.32
N TYR A 454 -13.36 -39.15 -63.44
CA TYR A 454 -14.15 -37.91 -63.42
C TYR A 454 -13.31 -36.69 -62.99
N GLN A 455 -12.48 -36.83 -61.96
CA GLN A 455 -11.57 -35.77 -61.48
C GLN A 455 -10.46 -35.46 -62.48
N ALA A 456 -9.89 -36.45 -63.17
CA ALA A 456 -8.95 -36.21 -64.27
C ALA A 456 -9.60 -35.42 -65.41
N GLY A 457 -10.91 -35.64 -65.66
CA GLY A 457 -11.71 -34.83 -66.58
C GLY A 457 -11.90 -33.39 -66.12
N GLN A 458 -12.22 -33.17 -64.84
CA GLN A 458 -12.36 -31.82 -64.27
C GLN A 458 -11.03 -31.08 -64.13
N SER A 459 -9.94 -31.75 -63.77
CA SER A 459 -8.61 -31.12 -63.66
C SER A 459 -8.12 -30.67 -65.04
N PHE A 460 -8.43 -31.43 -66.10
CA PHE A 460 -8.16 -31.02 -67.48
C PHE A 460 -8.95 -29.77 -67.89
N GLU A 461 -10.23 -29.65 -67.48
CA GLU A 461 -11.02 -28.43 -67.67
C GLU A 461 -10.48 -27.24 -66.86
N GLN A 462 -10.00 -27.46 -65.63
CA GLN A 462 -9.39 -26.43 -64.79
C GLN A 462 -8.01 -26.00 -65.31
N GLU A 463 -7.22 -26.92 -65.85
CA GLU A 463 -5.91 -26.64 -66.47
C GLU A 463 -6.09 -25.82 -67.77
N LEU A 464 -7.16 -26.08 -68.54
CA LEU A 464 -7.58 -25.23 -69.67
C LEU A 464 -7.99 -23.81 -69.22
N LEU A 465 -8.64 -23.68 -68.06
CA LEU A 465 -9.01 -22.37 -67.49
C LEU A 465 -7.79 -21.65 -66.90
N GLN A 466 -6.85 -22.37 -66.27
CA GLN A 466 -5.60 -21.83 -65.76
C GLN A 466 -4.69 -21.36 -66.89
N LEU A 467 -4.51 -22.15 -67.97
CA LEU A 467 -3.80 -21.71 -69.18
C LEU A 467 -4.41 -20.44 -69.78
N ARG A 468 -5.74 -20.29 -69.70
CA ARG A 468 -6.44 -19.07 -70.14
C ARG A 468 -6.19 -17.89 -69.21
N GLN A 469 -6.12 -18.11 -67.90
CA GLN A 469 -5.80 -17.08 -66.91
C GLN A 469 -4.32 -16.68 -66.94
N GLU A 470 -3.41 -17.64 -67.13
CA GLU A 470 -1.98 -17.41 -67.30
C GLU A 470 -1.69 -16.63 -68.58
N ASN A 471 -2.38 -16.93 -69.69
CA ASN A 471 -2.32 -16.09 -70.89
C ASN A 471 -2.79 -14.65 -70.63
N LEU A 472 -3.90 -14.47 -69.90
CA LEU A 472 -4.40 -13.14 -69.53
C LEU A 472 -3.45 -12.40 -68.56
N GLN A 473 -2.81 -13.12 -67.64
CA GLN A 473 -1.79 -12.57 -66.74
C GLN A 473 -0.51 -12.22 -67.49
N GLN A 474 -0.07 -13.04 -68.44
CA GLN A 474 1.07 -12.73 -69.29
C GLN A 474 0.80 -11.52 -70.17
N GLU A 475 -0.41 -11.37 -70.73
CA GLU A 475 -0.82 -10.14 -71.43
C GLU A 475 -0.81 -8.92 -70.51
N HIS A 476 -1.33 -9.05 -69.28
CA HIS A 476 -1.29 -7.98 -68.28
C HIS A 476 0.14 -7.62 -67.85
N GLU A 477 1.02 -8.61 -67.68
CA GLU A 477 2.43 -8.40 -67.37
C GLU A 477 3.17 -7.76 -68.54
N PHE A 478 2.85 -8.11 -69.79
CA PHE A 478 3.39 -7.43 -70.97
C PHE A 478 2.96 -5.96 -71.02
N VAL A 479 1.70 -5.67 -70.69
CA VAL A 479 1.19 -4.29 -70.58
C VAL A 479 1.82 -3.54 -69.42
N SER A 480 2.01 -4.20 -68.26
CA SER A 480 2.67 -3.60 -67.09
C SER A 480 4.14 -3.32 -67.36
N ARG A 481 4.90 -4.30 -67.88
CA ARG A 481 6.32 -4.11 -68.24
C ARG A 481 6.50 -3.03 -69.30
N ARG A 482 5.56 -2.89 -70.25
CA ARG A 482 5.57 -1.78 -71.20
C ARG A 482 5.35 -0.44 -70.51
N ARG A 483 4.39 -0.34 -69.58
CA ARG A 483 4.19 0.87 -68.75
C ARG A 483 5.40 1.15 -67.85
N ASP A 484 6.02 0.14 -67.27
CA ASP A 484 7.17 0.28 -66.38
C ASP A 484 8.42 0.72 -67.17
N LEU A 485 8.57 0.28 -68.42
CA LEU A 485 9.61 0.77 -69.34
C LEU A 485 9.33 2.20 -69.81
N GLU A 486 8.07 2.55 -70.07
CA GLU A 486 7.66 3.93 -70.38
C GLU A 486 7.89 4.86 -69.18
N LEU A 487 7.56 4.42 -67.95
CA LEU A 487 7.81 5.14 -66.70
C LEU A 487 9.30 5.23 -66.38
N ALA A 488 10.08 4.17 -66.59
CA ALA A 488 11.52 4.19 -66.40
C ALA A 488 12.23 5.11 -67.41
N ALA A 489 11.71 5.24 -68.64
CA ALA A 489 12.19 6.22 -69.61
C ALA A 489 11.85 7.66 -69.17
N TYR A 490 10.65 7.89 -68.62
CA TYR A 490 10.28 9.17 -68.02
C TYR A 490 11.11 9.51 -66.77
N ASP A 491 11.41 8.53 -65.92
CA ASP A 491 12.26 8.69 -64.73
C ASP A 491 13.71 8.92 -65.11
N GLN A 492 14.21 8.31 -66.20
CA GLN A 492 15.52 8.64 -66.75
C GLN A 492 15.56 10.06 -67.30
N GLU A 493 14.53 10.51 -68.01
CA GLU A 493 14.44 11.90 -68.50
C GLU A 493 14.35 12.91 -67.34
N LEU A 494 13.58 12.60 -66.30
CA LEU A 494 13.52 13.38 -65.06
C LEU A 494 14.84 13.35 -64.28
N SER A 495 15.51 12.21 -64.21
CA SER A 495 16.82 12.05 -63.55
C SER A 495 17.92 12.84 -64.26
N LEU A 496 17.87 12.93 -65.60
CA LEU A 496 18.80 13.73 -66.39
C LEU A 496 18.51 15.24 -66.25
N ARG A 497 17.23 15.65 -66.22
CA ARG A 497 16.85 17.05 -65.95
C ARG A 497 17.18 17.47 -64.52
N THR A 498 16.98 16.59 -63.55
CA THR A 498 17.36 16.83 -62.15
C THR A 498 18.87 16.79 -61.95
N ALA A 499 19.61 15.93 -62.65
CA ALA A 499 21.08 15.93 -62.63
C ALA A 499 21.66 17.18 -63.29
N GLN A 500 21.05 17.69 -64.37
CA GLN A 500 21.43 18.97 -64.98
C GLN A 500 21.14 20.15 -64.05
N LEU A 501 19.98 20.17 -63.37
CA LEU A 501 19.66 21.19 -62.36
C LEU A 501 20.56 21.08 -61.11
N LYS A 502 20.93 19.87 -60.70
CA LYS A 502 21.81 19.62 -59.57
C LYS A 502 23.26 19.97 -59.89
N ALA A 503 23.72 19.75 -61.12
CA ALA A 503 25.02 20.23 -61.59
C ALA A 503 25.07 21.77 -61.65
N GLN A 504 23.99 22.43 -62.10
CA GLN A 504 23.88 23.90 -62.06
C GLN A 504 23.84 24.45 -60.61
N LEU A 505 23.19 23.75 -59.68
CA LEU A 505 23.19 24.08 -58.25
C LEU A 505 24.53 23.79 -57.55
N ASP A 506 25.23 22.72 -57.94
CA ASP A 506 26.56 22.37 -57.42
C ASP A 506 27.64 23.34 -57.91
N GLU A 507 27.49 23.89 -59.11
CA GLU A 507 28.36 24.94 -59.66
C GLU A 507 28.08 26.30 -58.98
N GLN A 508 26.81 26.62 -58.69
CA GLN A 508 26.43 27.79 -57.89
C GLN A 508 26.84 27.69 -56.42
N THR A 509 26.78 26.51 -55.80
CA THR A 509 27.19 26.30 -54.40
C THR A 509 28.70 26.22 -54.23
N ARG A 510 29.46 25.74 -55.22
CA ARG A 510 30.94 25.84 -55.22
C ARG A 510 31.40 27.29 -55.35
N ALA A 511 30.75 28.09 -56.20
CA ALA A 511 31.00 29.54 -56.28
C ALA A 511 30.68 30.28 -54.96
N GLN A 512 29.62 29.88 -54.25
CA GLN A 512 29.26 30.43 -52.92
C GLN A 512 30.18 29.95 -51.78
N LEU A 513 30.71 28.72 -51.85
CA LEU A 513 31.66 28.20 -50.84
C LEU A 513 33.05 28.82 -50.98
N ASP A 514 33.48 29.15 -52.20
CA ASP A 514 34.73 29.86 -52.42
C ASP A 514 34.61 31.36 -52.06
N GLN A 515 33.43 31.98 -52.23
CA GLN A 515 33.12 33.29 -51.64
C GLN A 515 33.13 33.26 -50.09
N ARG A 516 32.51 32.24 -49.47
CA ARG A 516 32.51 32.07 -48.00
C ARG A 516 33.89 31.78 -47.41
N ARG A 517 34.80 31.13 -48.14
CA ARG A 517 36.18 30.88 -47.68
C ARG A 517 37.02 32.15 -47.69
N VAL A 518 36.79 33.06 -48.64
CA VAL A 518 37.42 34.39 -48.68
C VAL A 518 36.80 35.31 -47.61
N GLU A 519 35.49 35.22 -47.37
CA GLU A 519 34.80 35.93 -46.28
C GLU A 519 35.29 35.48 -44.89
N LEU A 520 35.36 34.17 -44.61
CA LEU A 520 35.86 33.62 -43.33
C LEU A 520 37.34 33.93 -43.07
N ALA A 521 38.18 34.03 -44.11
CA ALA A 521 39.57 34.47 -43.97
C ALA A 521 39.65 35.98 -43.65
N SER A 522 38.74 36.79 -44.20
CA SER A 522 38.63 38.22 -43.88
C SER A 522 38.00 38.48 -42.50
N GLU A 523 37.11 37.61 -42.04
CA GLU A 523 36.49 37.64 -40.71
C GLU A 523 37.45 37.19 -39.61
N LEU A 524 38.32 36.20 -39.86
CA LEU A 524 39.41 35.84 -38.93
C LEU A 524 40.47 36.93 -38.81
N HIS A 525 40.69 37.73 -39.85
CA HIS A 525 41.60 38.88 -39.80
C HIS A 525 40.97 40.09 -39.09
N LYS A 526 39.66 40.33 -39.29
CA LYS A 526 38.89 41.31 -38.52
C LYS A 526 38.77 40.93 -37.04
N ALA A 527 38.49 39.66 -36.72
CA ALA A 527 38.41 39.17 -35.34
C ALA A 527 39.74 39.29 -34.57
N ARG A 528 40.89 39.14 -35.24
CA ARG A 528 42.21 39.38 -34.63
C ARG A 528 42.51 40.87 -34.42
N ALA A 529 42.02 41.74 -35.30
CA ALA A 529 42.12 43.20 -35.15
C ALA A 529 41.14 43.75 -34.10
N ASP A 530 39.94 43.18 -34.00
CA ASP A 530 38.90 43.55 -33.03
C ASP A 530 39.24 43.01 -31.63
N TRP A 531 39.87 41.83 -31.53
CA TRP A 531 40.43 41.33 -30.27
C TRP A 531 41.60 42.18 -29.76
N ALA A 532 42.46 42.68 -30.66
CA ALA A 532 43.54 43.60 -30.29
C ALA A 532 43.02 44.99 -29.86
N ARG A 533 41.90 45.47 -30.46
CA ARG A 533 41.20 46.68 -30.01
C ARG A 533 40.46 46.47 -28.70
N GLN A 534 39.81 45.33 -28.50
CA GLN A 534 39.16 44.98 -27.23
C GLN A 534 40.16 44.85 -26.10
N ARG A 535 41.36 44.32 -26.34
CA ARG A 535 42.42 44.22 -25.32
C ARG A 535 42.97 45.60 -24.91
N ALA A 536 43.09 46.54 -25.85
CA ALA A 536 43.49 47.92 -25.56
C ALA A 536 42.38 48.71 -24.82
N ILE A 537 41.11 48.47 -25.17
CA ILE A 537 39.94 49.01 -24.44
C ILE A 537 39.82 48.35 -23.06
N GLU A 538 40.13 47.06 -22.92
CA GLU A 538 40.16 46.36 -21.63
C GLU A 538 41.27 46.90 -20.71
N GLU A 539 42.46 47.21 -21.24
CA GLU A 539 43.54 47.85 -20.47
C GLU A 539 43.22 49.29 -20.06
N GLU A 540 42.56 50.09 -20.91
CA GLU A 540 42.03 51.42 -20.52
C GLU A 540 40.86 51.32 -19.54
N THR A 541 39.97 50.33 -19.67
CA THR A 541 38.88 50.11 -18.72
C THR A 541 39.36 49.56 -17.38
N LEU A 542 40.47 48.82 -17.32
CA LEU A 542 41.08 48.37 -16.07
C LEU A 542 41.80 49.51 -15.32
N LEU A 543 42.33 50.50 -16.04
CA LEU A 543 42.87 51.73 -15.46
C LEU A 543 41.73 52.64 -14.94
N GLN A 544 40.66 52.80 -15.72
CA GLN A 544 39.45 53.51 -15.27
C GLN A 544 38.72 52.79 -14.13
N GLN A 545 38.75 51.45 -14.09
CA GLN A 545 38.20 50.66 -12.98
C GLN A 545 39.07 50.75 -11.73
N ARG A 546 40.39 50.96 -11.83
CA ARG A 546 41.24 51.24 -10.66
C ARG A 546 40.97 52.62 -10.08
N GLU A 547 40.84 53.66 -10.90
CA GLU A 547 40.46 55.01 -10.45
C GLU A 547 39.02 55.07 -9.92
N ALA A 548 38.08 54.35 -10.54
CA ALA A 548 36.71 54.18 -10.04
C ALA A 548 36.64 53.31 -8.78
N PHE A 549 37.56 52.37 -8.57
CA PHE A 549 37.65 51.57 -7.34
C PHE A 549 38.24 52.38 -6.17
N GLU A 550 39.17 53.29 -6.43
CA GLU A 550 39.69 54.24 -5.43
C GLU A 550 38.63 55.29 -5.07
N GLN A 551 37.89 55.84 -6.05
CA GLN A 551 36.72 56.69 -5.80
C GLN A 551 35.58 55.92 -5.11
N ALA A 552 35.37 54.63 -5.44
CA ALA A 552 34.41 53.78 -4.76
C ALA A 552 34.85 53.40 -3.34
N GLN A 553 36.14 53.38 -3.01
CA GLN A 553 36.62 53.23 -1.62
C GLN A 553 36.35 54.49 -0.79
N GLU A 554 36.46 55.68 -1.38
CA GLU A 554 36.11 56.93 -0.70
C GLU A 554 34.59 57.10 -0.55
N VAL A 555 33.82 56.74 -1.58
CA VAL A 555 32.35 56.66 -1.51
C VAL A 555 31.93 55.57 -0.52
N ALA A 556 32.55 54.39 -0.50
CA ALA A 556 32.24 53.33 0.46
C ALA A 556 32.58 53.71 1.91
N ARG A 557 33.60 54.54 2.15
CA ARG A 557 33.91 55.09 3.49
C ARG A 557 32.88 56.13 3.94
N ASN A 558 32.36 56.94 3.02
CA ASN A 558 31.27 57.88 3.29
C ASN A 558 29.90 57.18 3.39
N GLU A 559 29.71 56.11 2.63
CA GLU A 559 28.55 55.23 2.66
C GLU A 559 28.54 54.35 3.92
N LEU A 560 29.69 53.95 4.48
CA LEU A 560 29.76 53.28 5.78
C LEU A 560 29.34 54.21 6.93
N ARG A 561 29.62 55.52 6.81
CA ARG A 561 29.15 56.54 7.76
C ARG A 561 27.65 56.83 7.60
N ALA A 562 27.13 56.83 6.37
CA ALA A 562 25.69 56.92 6.10
C ALA A 562 24.94 55.65 6.56
N ARG A 563 25.50 54.46 6.29
CA ARG A 563 24.96 53.16 6.72
C ARG A 563 24.97 52.98 8.23
N LEU A 564 25.91 53.58 8.97
CA LEU A 564 25.84 53.58 10.44
C LEU A 564 24.63 54.37 10.96
N HIS A 565 24.28 55.50 10.33
CA HIS A 565 23.05 56.24 10.65
C HIS A 565 21.78 55.56 10.13
N ASP A 566 21.83 54.88 8.98
CA ASP A 566 20.70 54.10 8.49
C ASP A 566 20.50 52.81 9.29
N ILE A 567 21.56 52.22 9.88
CA ILE A 567 21.46 51.09 10.83
C ILE A 567 20.82 51.54 12.14
N GLU A 568 21.03 52.77 12.60
CA GLU A 568 20.34 53.33 13.76
C GLU A 568 18.86 53.59 13.48
N ARG A 569 18.52 54.17 12.32
CA ARG A 569 17.12 54.32 11.87
C ARG A 569 16.43 52.98 11.62
N LEU A 570 17.13 52.01 11.04
CA LEU A 570 16.64 50.64 10.86
C LEU A 570 16.53 49.90 12.18
N ARG A 571 17.33 50.21 13.22
CA ARG A 571 17.15 49.64 14.57
C ARG A 571 15.90 50.18 15.26
N GLU A 572 15.58 51.45 15.07
CA GLU A 572 14.34 52.04 15.57
C GLU A 572 13.12 51.52 14.80
N GLN A 573 13.21 51.38 13.48
CA GLN A 573 12.16 50.77 12.64
C GLN A 573 12.01 49.26 12.87
N THR A 574 13.10 48.52 13.06
CA THR A 574 13.02 47.09 13.39
C THR A 574 12.52 46.85 14.81
N LEU A 575 12.72 47.78 15.77
CA LEU A 575 12.06 47.68 17.08
C LEU A 575 10.55 47.88 16.97
N THR A 576 10.08 48.79 16.11
CA THR A 576 8.65 48.96 15.86
C THR A 576 8.06 47.80 15.05
N ASP A 577 8.79 47.28 14.06
CA ASP A 577 8.37 46.13 13.26
C ASP A 577 8.43 44.83 14.07
N VAL A 578 9.38 44.67 15.00
CA VAL A 578 9.42 43.53 15.94
C VAL A 578 8.25 43.59 16.90
N GLN A 579 7.85 44.77 17.38
CA GLN A 579 6.66 44.92 18.22
C GLN A 579 5.36 44.65 17.45
N GLN A 580 5.27 45.08 16.19
CA GLN A 580 4.12 44.81 15.32
C GLN A 580 4.06 43.32 14.92
N THR A 581 5.20 42.73 14.54
CA THR A 581 5.27 41.29 14.21
C THR A 581 5.11 40.39 15.44
N GLU A 582 5.50 40.82 16.65
CA GLU A 582 5.16 40.11 17.89
C GLU A 582 3.67 40.19 18.22
N ALA A 583 3.02 41.33 17.97
CA ALA A 583 1.57 41.48 18.12
C ALA A 583 0.82 40.60 17.10
N GLU A 584 1.25 40.56 15.84
CA GLU A 584 0.73 39.68 14.80
C GLU A 584 1.02 38.20 15.09
N ARG A 585 2.20 37.86 15.62
CA ARG A 585 2.52 36.49 16.09
C ARG A 585 1.64 36.06 17.26
N ARG A 586 1.32 36.97 18.18
CA ARG A 586 0.38 36.68 19.28
C ARG A 586 -1.04 36.49 18.78
N GLN A 587 -1.49 37.31 17.81
CA GLN A 587 -2.81 37.14 17.19
C GLN A 587 -2.90 35.85 16.36
N THR A 588 -1.90 35.55 15.54
CA THR A 588 -1.85 34.30 14.76
C THR A 588 -1.73 33.07 15.65
N HIS A 589 -0.97 33.14 16.74
CA HIS A 589 -0.91 32.04 17.72
C HIS A 589 -2.24 31.83 18.45
N LEU A 590 -2.98 32.91 18.77
CA LEU A 590 -4.33 32.80 19.33
C LEU A 590 -5.33 32.23 18.31
N GLN A 591 -5.23 32.63 17.04
CA GLN A 591 -6.01 32.04 15.95
C GLN A 591 -5.69 30.55 15.79
N GLN A 592 -4.41 30.17 15.77
CA GLN A 592 -3.98 28.76 15.70
C GLN A 592 -4.46 27.94 16.91
N LEU A 593 -4.43 28.48 18.12
CA LEU A 593 -4.98 27.79 19.30
C LEU A 593 -6.50 27.61 19.19
N SER A 594 -7.21 28.61 18.66
CA SER A 594 -8.66 28.52 18.44
C SER A 594 -9.02 27.51 17.33
N GLU A 595 -8.20 27.46 16.27
CA GLU A 595 -8.34 26.52 15.16
C GLU A 595 -8.01 25.09 15.60
N GLN A 596 -6.96 24.90 16.38
CA GLN A 596 -6.63 23.60 16.99
C GLN A 596 -7.72 23.15 17.97
N ALA A 597 -8.33 24.06 18.74
CA ALA A 597 -9.45 23.72 19.61
C ALA A 597 -10.71 23.33 18.81
N ALA A 598 -10.99 24.02 17.71
CA ALA A 598 -12.07 23.67 16.78
C ALA A 598 -11.82 22.31 16.11
N ASN A 599 -10.59 22.05 15.66
CA ASN A 599 -10.20 20.78 15.05
C ASN A 599 -10.29 19.62 16.04
N ARG A 600 -9.82 19.79 17.29
CA ARG A 600 -9.99 18.77 18.34
C ARG A 600 -11.47 18.47 18.63
N ARG A 601 -12.35 19.46 18.56
CA ARG A 601 -13.81 19.25 18.70
C ARG A 601 -14.38 18.47 17.52
N ARG A 602 -13.97 18.79 16.29
CA ARG A 602 -14.35 18.06 15.06
C ARG A 602 -13.87 16.61 15.11
N GLU A 603 -12.63 16.37 15.51
CA GLU A 603 -12.06 15.02 15.66
C GLU A 603 -12.79 14.21 16.74
N ALA A 604 -12.99 14.79 17.93
CA ALA A 604 -13.72 14.12 19.01
C ALA A 604 -15.16 13.78 18.60
N PHE A 605 -15.80 14.65 17.82
CA PHE A 605 -17.12 14.41 17.26
C PHE A 605 -17.11 13.28 16.21
N GLN A 606 -16.16 13.30 15.26
CA GLN A 606 -16.00 12.24 14.27
C GLN A 606 -15.73 10.87 14.93
N ILE A 607 -14.92 10.83 15.99
CA ILE A 607 -14.66 9.60 16.75
C ILE A 607 -15.95 9.08 17.40
N ARG A 608 -16.78 9.95 17.98
CA ARG A 608 -18.08 9.55 18.55
C ARG A 608 -19.04 9.05 17.47
N LEU A 609 -19.10 9.74 16.34
CA LEU A 609 -19.99 9.42 15.23
C LEU A 609 -19.62 8.08 14.58
N THR A 610 -18.33 7.86 14.32
CA THR A 610 -17.81 6.58 13.81
C THR A 610 -18.03 5.45 14.82
N GLY A 611 -17.83 5.70 16.12
CA GLY A 611 -18.10 4.73 17.18
C GLY A 611 -19.57 4.28 17.21
N ILE A 612 -20.52 5.22 17.13
CA ILE A 612 -21.96 4.90 17.12
C ILE A 612 -22.37 4.17 15.84
N ARG A 613 -21.84 4.58 14.67
CA ARG A 613 -22.08 3.87 13.41
C ARG A 613 -21.55 2.44 13.44
N PHE A 614 -20.39 2.22 14.04
CA PHE A 614 -19.81 0.89 14.19
C PHE A 614 -20.68 -0.01 15.07
N GLU A 615 -21.12 0.47 16.23
CA GLU A 615 -22.02 -0.30 17.10
C GLU A 615 -23.38 -0.57 16.44
N LEU A 616 -23.95 0.39 15.69
CA LEU A 616 -25.16 0.16 14.90
C LEU A 616 -24.99 -0.96 13.88
N ASN A 617 -23.89 -0.94 13.12
CA ASN A 617 -23.62 -1.98 12.13
C ASN A 617 -23.44 -3.34 12.79
N ARG A 618 -22.74 -3.39 13.93
CA ARG A 618 -22.56 -4.61 14.72
C ARG A 618 -23.90 -5.16 15.22
N LEU A 619 -24.75 -4.29 15.78
CA LEU A 619 -26.07 -4.68 16.30
C LEU A 619 -27.01 -5.14 15.19
N ARG A 620 -27.01 -4.46 14.03
CA ARG A 620 -27.77 -4.91 12.84
C ARG A 620 -27.29 -6.26 12.33
N GLY A 621 -25.98 -6.53 12.39
CA GLY A 621 -25.42 -7.85 12.10
C GLY A 621 -25.93 -8.94 13.07
N LEU A 622 -26.04 -8.62 14.36
CA LEU A 622 -26.59 -9.53 15.37
C LEU A 622 -28.10 -9.76 15.17
N ASP A 623 -28.87 -8.71 14.88
CA ASP A 623 -30.31 -8.81 14.58
C ASP A 623 -30.57 -9.70 13.35
N ALA A 624 -29.79 -9.52 12.27
CA ALA A 624 -29.90 -10.35 11.07
C ALA A 624 -29.60 -11.83 11.36
N LYS A 625 -28.59 -12.11 12.19
CA LYS A 625 -28.24 -13.47 12.61
C LYS A 625 -29.33 -14.10 13.48
N GLN A 626 -29.80 -13.39 14.51
CA GLN A 626 -30.86 -13.88 15.39
C GLN A 626 -32.18 -14.08 14.63
N SER A 627 -32.51 -13.20 13.68
CA SER A 627 -33.65 -13.35 12.78
C SER A 627 -33.53 -14.59 11.88
N ALA A 628 -32.32 -14.93 11.42
CA ALA A 628 -32.07 -16.16 10.67
C ALA A 628 -32.23 -17.40 11.56
N ASP A 629 -31.67 -17.38 12.77
CA ASP A 629 -31.79 -18.46 13.75
C ASP A 629 -33.25 -18.70 14.15
N LEU A 630 -34.02 -17.63 14.38
CA LEU A 630 -35.46 -17.73 14.67
C LEU A 630 -36.25 -18.34 13.51
N ARG A 631 -35.92 -18.00 12.26
CA ARG A 631 -36.54 -18.61 11.06
C ARG A 631 -36.21 -20.10 10.97
N ASN A 632 -34.95 -20.48 11.21
CA ASN A 632 -34.52 -21.87 11.21
C ASN A 632 -35.21 -22.68 12.31
N LEU A 633 -35.33 -22.12 13.52
CA LEU A 633 -36.10 -22.74 14.59
C LEU A 633 -37.57 -22.89 14.21
N ARG A 634 -38.23 -21.87 13.63
CA ARG A 634 -39.62 -22.01 13.16
C ARG A 634 -39.78 -23.12 12.12
N GLN A 635 -38.82 -23.29 11.22
CA GLN A 635 -38.84 -24.39 10.25
C GLN A 635 -38.65 -25.76 10.90
N SER A 636 -37.73 -25.89 11.87
CA SER A 636 -37.58 -27.16 12.60
C SER A 636 -38.79 -27.46 13.50
N GLY A 637 -39.45 -26.43 14.03
CA GLY A 637 -40.72 -26.56 14.76
C GLY A 637 -41.82 -27.15 13.90
N ARG A 638 -41.99 -26.64 12.66
CA ARG A 638 -42.97 -27.19 11.70
C ARG A 638 -42.70 -28.67 11.39
N LYS A 639 -41.43 -29.04 11.17
CA LYS A 639 -41.05 -30.45 10.96
C LYS A 639 -41.37 -31.32 12.18
N LEU A 640 -41.14 -30.80 13.38
CA LEU A 640 -41.46 -31.51 14.61
C LEU A 640 -42.98 -31.67 14.80
N GLU A 641 -43.77 -30.68 14.39
CA GLU A 641 -45.24 -30.79 14.37
C GLU A 641 -45.73 -31.83 13.35
N GLU A 642 -45.11 -31.90 12.16
CA GLU A 642 -45.37 -32.94 11.16
C GLU A 642 -45.03 -34.34 11.71
N GLU A 643 -43.87 -34.50 12.37
CA GLU A 643 -43.48 -35.74 13.06
C GLU A 643 -44.50 -36.12 14.15
N MET A 644 -44.93 -35.17 14.97
CA MET A 644 -45.97 -35.42 15.98
C MET A 644 -47.31 -35.83 15.36
N ALA A 645 -47.71 -35.21 14.25
CA ALA A 645 -48.95 -35.56 13.54
C ALA A 645 -48.88 -36.98 12.97
N THR A 646 -47.76 -37.38 12.36
CA THR A 646 -47.56 -38.74 11.85
C THR A 646 -47.56 -39.79 12.95
N VAL A 647 -46.88 -39.54 14.08
CA VAL A 647 -46.91 -40.45 15.24
C VAL A 647 -48.31 -40.54 15.84
N SER A 648 -49.05 -39.43 15.92
CA SER A 648 -50.44 -39.43 16.41
C SER A 648 -51.34 -40.27 15.51
N GLN A 649 -51.20 -40.16 14.18
CA GLN A 649 -51.93 -41.00 13.23
C GLN A 649 -51.56 -42.49 13.36
N HIS A 650 -50.27 -42.81 13.57
CA HIS A 650 -49.83 -44.18 13.83
C HIS A 650 -50.39 -44.74 15.14
N LEU A 651 -50.52 -43.91 16.17
CA LEU A 651 -51.09 -44.27 17.45
C LEU A 651 -52.59 -44.56 17.31
N GLU A 652 -53.35 -43.70 16.63
CA GLU A 652 -54.78 -43.92 16.36
C GLU A 652 -55.04 -45.20 15.57
N THR A 653 -54.25 -45.44 14.51
CA THR A 653 -54.38 -46.66 13.70
C THR A 653 -53.99 -47.93 14.47
N ALA A 654 -52.97 -47.86 15.33
CA ALA A 654 -52.58 -48.96 16.20
C ALA A 654 -53.64 -49.24 17.29
N GLU A 655 -54.25 -48.21 17.88
CA GLU A 655 -55.34 -48.34 18.85
C GLU A 655 -56.59 -48.97 18.22
N ALA A 656 -56.96 -48.55 17.01
CA ALA A 656 -58.05 -49.14 16.25
C ALA A 656 -57.79 -50.62 15.89
N ALA A 657 -56.55 -50.97 15.51
CA ALA A 657 -56.18 -52.36 15.25
C ALA A 657 -56.25 -53.21 16.53
N GLN A 658 -55.70 -52.73 17.64
CA GLN A 658 -55.68 -53.45 18.91
C GLN A 658 -57.10 -53.71 19.44
N THR A 659 -57.98 -52.71 19.37
CA THR A 659 -59.39 -52.86 19.77
C THR A 659 -60.11 -53.91 18.92
N THR A 660 -59.90 -53.88 17.60
CA THR A 660 -60.46 -54.89 16.68
C THR A 660 -59.97 -56.30 17.04
N ARG A 661 -58.68 -56.47 17.33
CA ARG A 661 -58.10 -57.77 17.74
C ARG A 661 -58.63 -58.26 19.08
N ASN A 662 -58.80 -57.36 20.05
CA ASN A 662 -59.38 -57.73 21.35
C ASN A 662 -60.81 -58.24 21.20
N VAL A 663 -61.62 -57.62 20.33
CA VAL A 663 -62.97 -58.08 20.01
C VAL A 663 -62.95 -59.46 19.33
N GLU A 664 -62.03 -59.70 18.39
CA GLU A 664 -61.86 -61.03 17.75
C GLU A 664 -61.46 -62.11 18.77
N ILE A 665 -60.54 -61.79 19.69
CA ILE A 665 -60.12 -62.69 20.77
C ILE A 665 -61.30 -63.01 21.70
N GLU A 666 -62.13 -62.03 22.06
CA GLU A 666 -63.35 -62.27 22.84
C GLU A 666 -64.35 -63.16 22.12
N LEU A 667 -64.57 -62.94 20.82
CA LEU A 667 -65.44 -63.77 19.99
C LEU A 667 -64.94 -65.21 19.90
N LEU A 668 -63.64 -65.42 19.69
CA LEU A 668 -63.04 -66.77 19.68
C LEU A 668 -63.12 -67.44 21.05
N ASN A 669 -62.89 -66.70 22.15
CA ASN A 669 -63.07 -67.22 23.50
C ASN A 669 -64.51 -67.69 23.75
N ARG A 670 -65.51 -66.92 23.29
CA ARG A 670 -66.93 -67.31 23.37
C ARG A 670 -67.22 -68.57 22.56
N ARG A 671 -66.69 -68.69 21.33
CA ARG A 671 -66.82 -69.89 20.49
C ARG A 671 -66.16 -71.11 21.12
N LEU A 672 -64.97 -70.94 21.68
CA LEU A 672 -64.23 -72.00 22.36
C LEU A 672 -64.94 -72.47 23.64
N ALA A 673 -65.53 -71.55 24.41
CA ALA A 673 -66.35 -71.87 25.58
C ALA A 673 -67.67 -72.58 25.21
N ALA A 674 -68.27 -72.24 24.07
CA ALA A 674 -69.44 -72.96 23.55
C ALA A 674 -69.08 -74.37 23.07
N ALA A 675 -67.96 -74.52 22.34
CA ALA A 675 -67.45 -75.81 21.88
C ALA A 675 -67.01 -76.73 23.03
N SER A 676 -66.43 -76.18 24.11
CA SER A 676 -66.05 -76.95 25.30
C SER A 676 -67.26 -77.38 26.13
N LYS A 677 -68.31 -76.56 26.22
CA LYS A 677 -69.60 -76.95 26.84
C LYS A 677 -70.33 -78.03 26.04
N ALA A 678 -70.26 -77.99 24.71
CA ALA A 678 -70.83 -79.03 23.84
C ALA A 678 -70.15 -80.39 24.02
N THR A 679 -68.83 -80.41 24.24
CA THR A 679 -68.06 -81.64 24.51
C THR A 679 -68.27 -82.18 25.93
N ALA A 680 -68.53 -81.32 26.93
CA ALA A 680 -68.77 -81.71 28.32
C ALA A 680 -70.14 -82.38 28.59
N ASN A 681 -71.14 -82.17 27.72
CA ASN A 681 -72.49 -82.75 27.85
C ASN A 681 -72.65 -84.14 27.20
N THR A 682 -71.56 -84.77 26.77
CA THR A 682 -71.60 -86.14 26.23
C THR A 682 -71.38 -87.15 27.36
N PRO A 683 -72.40 -87.93 27.80
CA PRO A 683 -72.21 -88.91 28.86
C PRO A 683 -71.22 -89.99 28.40
N THR A 684 -70.11 -90.08 29.11
CA THR A 684 -69.02 -91.05 28.94
C THR A 684 -69.53 -92.45 29.29
N ARG A 685 -70.08 -93.14 28.29
CA ARG A 685 -70.29 -94.58 28.34
C ARG A 685 -69.00 -95.27 27.87
N MET A 686 -68.35 -96.00 28.78
CA MET A 686 -67.20 -96.84 28.48
C MET A 686 -67.53 -97.79 27.32
N SER A 687 -66.78 -97.69 26.23
CA SER A 687 -66.63 -98.78 25.27
C SER A 687 -65.22 -98.75 24.71
N PHE A 688 -64.44 -99.69 25.24
CA PHE A 688 -63.13 -100.15 24.82
C PHE A 688 -63.25 -100.76 23.41
N TRP A 689 -62.35 -100.39 22.49
CA TRP A 689 -62.13 -100.87 21.10
C TRP A 689 -62.68 -100.04 19.92
N PHE A 690 -61.74 -99.78 19.00
CA PHE A 690 -61.81 -99.23 17.64
C PHE A 690 -61.71 -97.71 17.41
N GLY A 691 -60.76 -97.38 16.54
CA GLY A 691 -60.37 -96.04 16.13
C GLY A 691 -61.32 -95.38 15.13
N ARG A 692 -61.03 -94.09 14.88
CA ARG A 692 -61.83 -93.06 14.19
C ARG A 692 -62.92 -92.39 15.02
N ARG A 693 -62.48 -91.63 16.03
CA ARG A 693 -63.12 -90.38 16.46
C ARG A 693 -62.03 -89.31 16.55
N ALA A 694 -61.73 -88.66 15.43
CA ALA A 694 -60.70 -87.62 15.33
C ALA A 694 -61.20 -86.30 14.73
N THR A 695 -62.48 -86.16 14.41
CA THR A 695 -63.00 -84.97 13.72
C THR A 695 -63.55 -83.88 14.64
N ASP A 696 -63.87 -84.20 15.91
CA ASP A 696 -64.49 -83.21 16.83
C ASP A 696 -63.51 -82.58 17.82
N THR A 697 -62.39 -83.26 18.14
CA THR A 697 -61.29 -82.68 18.94
C THR A 697 -60.36 -81.81 18.11
N GLN A 698 -60.40 -81.94 16.78
CA GLN A 698 -59.57 -81.15 15.87
C GLN A 698 -60.06 -79.69 15.80
N SER A 699 -61.37 -79.46 15.79
CA SER A 699 -61.97 -78.12 15.77
C SER A 699 -61.62 -77.29 17.01
N VAL A 700 -61.62 -77.89 18.20
CA VAL A 700 -61.22 -77.22 19.45
C VAL A 700 -59.73 -76.88 19.46
N ASN A 701 -58.88 -77.76 18.92
CA ASN A 701 -57.44 -77.51 18.84
C ASN A 701 -57.07 -76.46 17.78
N GLU A 702 -57.81 -76.40 16.67
CA GLU A 702 -57.68 -75.33 15.66
C GLU A 702 -58.10 -73.98 16.24
N LEU A 703 -59.26 -73.89 16.93
CA LEU A 703 -59.68 -72.68 17.64
C LEU A 703 -58.65 -72.22 18.70
N LYS A 704 -58.02 -73.16 19.42
CA LYS A 704 -56.93 -72.83 20.37
C LYS A 704 -55.69 -72.29 19.66
N ARG A 705 -55.34 -72.80 18.49
CA ARG A 705 -54.19 -72.32 17.71
C ARG A 705 -54.46 -70.94 17.13
N GLU A 706 -55.64 -70.71 16.57
CA GLU A 706 -56.07 -69.41 16.08
C GLU A 706 -56.11 -68.38 17.21
N LEU A 707 -56.66 -68.74 18.36
CA LEU A 707 -56.69 -67.87 19.53
C LEU A 707 -55.27 -67.52 20.00
N LYS A 708 -54.36 -68.50 20.06
CA LYS A 708 -52.96 -68.24 20.45
C LYS A 708 -52.23 -67.37 19.41
N ALA A 709 -52.53 -67.55 18.12
CA ALA A 709 -51.99 -66.72 17.06
C ALA A 709 -52.50 -65.27 17.16
N LEU A 710 -53.81 -65.06 17.38
CA LEU A 710 -54.38 -63.73 17.60
C LEU A 710 -53.89 -63.09 18.89
N GLN A 711 -53.74 -63.84 19.98
CA GLN A 711 -53.14 -63.33 21.22
C GLN A 711 -51.70 -62.86 21.02
N LYS A 712 -50.90 -63.63 20.27
CA LYS A 712 -49.52 -63.22 19.93
C LYS A 712 -49.51 -61.97 19.06
N LEU A 713 -50.41 -61.86 18.08
CA LEU A 713 -50.55 -60.67 17.26
C LEU A 713 -50.99 -59.46 18.10
N ALA A 714 -52.00 -59.60 18.95
CA ALA A 714 -52.46 -58.55 19.86
C ALA A 714 -51.36 -58.11 20.84
N GLN A 715 -50.51 -59.04 21.31
CA GLN A 715 -49.34 -58.70 22.11
C GLN A 715 -48.33 -57.86 21.30
N THR A 716 -48.02 -58.26 20.06
CA THR A 716 -47.10 -57.48 19.22
C THR A 716 -47.66 -56.10 18.84
N GLU A 717 -48.97 -55.98 18.63
CA GLU A 717 -49.64 -54.69 18.42
C GLU A 717 -49.62 -53.84 19.68
N GLY A 718 -49.83 -54.44 20.86
CA GLY A 718 -49.68 -53.77 22.15
C GLY A 718 -48.27 -53.23 22.38
N GLU A 719 -47.23 -54.00 22.03
CA GLU A 719 -45.84 -53.54 22.10
C GLU A 719 -45.57 -52.39 21.12
N ARG A 720 -46.11 -52.44 19.89
CA ARG A 720 -46.02 -51.33 18.93
C ARG A 720 -46.69 -50.07 19.47
N LEU A 721 -47.85 -50.22 20.10
CA LEU A 721 -48.61 -49.11 20.65
C LEU A 721 -47.87 -48.44 21.82
N VAL A 722 -47.26 -49.23 22.72
CA VAL A 722 -46.39 -48.69 23.78
C VAL A 722 -45.22 -47.92 23.17
N ARG A 723 -44.57 -48.45 22.12
CA ARG A 723 -43.49 -47.74 21.42
C ARG A 723 -43.94 -46.41 20.84
N TRP A 724 -45.11 -46.36 20.17
CA TRP A 724 -45.64 -45.12 19.61
C TRP A 724 -46.04 -44.10 20.69
N ARG A 725 -46.58 -44.54 21.84
CA ARG A 725 -46.84 -43.67 22.99
C ARG A 725 -45.56 -43.09 23.58
N ASP A 726 -44.52 -43.89 23.71
CA ASP A 726 -43.22 -43.43 24.21
C ASP A 726 -42.56 -42.45 23.22
N GLU A 727 -42.68 -42.70 21.92
CA GLU A 727 -42.20 -41.79 20.88
C GLU A 727 -42.96 -40.46 20.88
N SER A 728 -44.29 -40.50 21.01
CA SER A 728 -45.14 -39.32 21.17
C SER A 728 -44.70 -38.47 22.36
N ARG A 729 -44.52 -39.06 23.54
CA ARG A 729 -44.02 -38.35 24.74
C ARG A 729 -42.62 -37.74 24.52
N ARG A 730 -41.73 -38.45 23.83
CA ARG A 730 -40.39 -37.93 23.50
C ARG A 730 -40.48 -36.72 22.58
N LEU A 731 -41.37 -36.75 21.59
CA LEU A 731 -41.60 -35.63 20.68
C LEU A 731 -42.23 -34.43 21.42
N GLU A 732 -43.16 -34.65 22.35
CA GLU A 732 -43.72 -33.58 23.20
C GLU A 732 -42.65 -32.87 24.04
N VAL A 733 -41.75 -33.63 24.70
CA VAL A 733 -40.64 -33.04 25.46
C VAL A 733 -39.70 -32.25 24.55
N ARG A 734 -39.42 -32.77 23.34
CA ARG A 734 -38.64 -32.03 22.34
C ARG A 734 -39.35 -30.77 21.87
N LYS A 735 -40.68 -30.79 21.73
CA LYS A 735 -41.49 -29.60 21.39
C LYS A 735 -41.35 -28.53 22.45
N LEU A 736 -41.51 -28.87 23.73
CA LEU A 736 -41.36 -27.91 24.82
C LEU A 736 -39.96 -27.28 24.88
N ALA A 737 -38.91 -28.08 24.67
CA ALA A 737 -37.53 -27.57 24.61
C ALA A 737 -37.31 -26.64 23.39
N HIS A 738 -37.93 -26.98 22.26
CA HIS A 738 -37.89 -26.19 21.03
C HIS A 738 -38.62 -24.85 21.21
N ASP A 739 -39.84 -24.86 21.75
CA ASP A 739 -40.63 -23.66 22.05
C ASP A 739 -39.90 -22.72 23.02
N SER A 740 -39.23 -23.28 24.04
CA SER A 740 -38.37 -22.50 24.95
C SER A 740 -37.21 -21.84 24.22
N SER A 741 -36.59 -22.52 23.26
CA SER A 741 -35.49 -21.97 22.46
C SER A 741 -35.98 -20.86 21.53
N VAL A 742 -37.18 -21.01 20.96
CA VAL A 742 -37.84 -19.97 20.14
C VAL A 742 -38.10 -18.72 20.99
N ALA A 743 -38.64 -18.88 22.20
CA ALA A 743 -38.90 -17.77 23.11
C ALA A 743 -37.61 -17.05 23.54
N GLU A 744 -36.53 -17.79 23.82
CA GLU A 744 -35.23 -17.21 24.19
C GLU A 744 -34.62 -16.38 23.05
N ILE A 745 -34.66 -16.88 21.81
CA ILE A 745 -34.15 -16.13 20.65
C ILE A 745 -35.02 -14.90 20.37
N ALA A 746 -36.35 -15.01 20.50
CA ALA A 746 -37.24 -13.87 20.35
C ALA A 746 -36.92 -12.76 21.36
N ALA A 747 -36.74 -13.10 22.65
CA ALA A 747 -36.38 -12.12 23.68
C ALA A 747 -35.01 -11.45 23.42
N ARG A 748 -34.03 -12.19 22.89
CA ARG A 748 -32.72 -11.64 22.49
C ARG A 748 -32.82 -10.69 21.29
N LEU A 749 -33.71 -10.99 20.36
CA LEU A 749 -33.98 -10.18 19.18
C LEU A 749 -34.62 -8.85 19.58
N ASP A 750 -35.66 -8.89 20.43
CA ASP A 750 -36.29 -7.68 20.98
C ASP A 750 -35.27 -6.81 21.71
N ALA A 751 -34.45 -7.40 22.59
CA ALA A 751 -33.40 -6.66 23.31
C ALA A 751 -32.31 -6.07 22.39
N THR A 752 -32.06 -6.69 21.24
CA THR A 752 -31.12 -6.17 20.24
C THR A 752 -31.76 -5.01 19.46
N GLN A 753 -33.05 -5.08 19.15
CA GLN A 753 -33.79 -4.00 18.51
C GLN A 753 -33.90 -2.75 19.39
N ASP A 754 -34.17 -2.91 20.68
CA ASP A 754 -34.18 -1.79 21.63
C ASP A 754 -32.83 -1.05 21.67
N ARG A 755 -31.72 -1.80 21.61
CA ARG A 755 -30.37 -1.21 21.53
C ARG A 755 -30.12 -0.50 20.21
N ILE A 756 -30.60 -1.05 19.10
CA ILE A 756 -30.51 -0.38 17.79
C ILE A 756 -31.22 0.97 17.87
N LEU A 757 -32.46 1.00 18.37
CA LEU A 757 -33.23 2.24 18.52
C LEU A 757 -32.51 3.26 19.41
N PHE A 758 -31.94 2.83 20.54
CA PHE A 758 -31.15 3.70 21.41
C PHE A 758 -29.96 4.37 20.69
N TYR A 759 -29.22 3.60 19.87
CA TYR A 759 -28.08 4.13 19.12
C TYR A 759 -28.52 4.98 17.92
N GLU A 760 -29.66 4.68 17.29
CA GLU A 760 -30.25 5.51 16.23
C GLU A 760 -30.71 6.87 16.78
N GLU A 761 -31.37 6.90 17.94
CA GLU A 761 -31.69 8.14 18.64
C GLU A 761 -30.43 8.92 19.03
N SER A 762 -29.41 8.23 19.55
CA SER A 762 -28.13 8.85 19.92
C SER A 762 -27.43 9.46 18.70
N LEU A 763 -27.46 8.77 17.55
CA LEU A 763 -26.97 9.30 16.28
C LEU A 763 -27.77 10.54 15.86
N GLY A 764 -29.11 10.47 15.94
CA GLY A 764 -29.99 11.59 15.62
C GLY A 764 -29.69 12.83 16.46
N ARG A 765 -29.55 12.68 17.78
CA ARG A 765 -29.18 13.78 18.70
C ARG A 765 -27.83 14.40 18.35
N LEU A 766 -26.84 13.58 18.00
CA LEU A 766 -25.51 14.08 17.60
C LEU A 766 -25.55 14.84 16.27
N LEU A 767 -26.31 14.37 15.29
CA LEU A 767 -26.46 15.04 14.00
C LEU A 767 -27.23 16.36 14.14
N CYS A 768 -28.27 16.41 14.97
CA CYS A 768 -28.98 17.65 15.27
C CYS A 768 -28.08 18.66 15.99
N ALA A 769 -27.32 18.23 17.01
CA ALA A 769 -26.38 19.11 17.71
C ALA A 769 -25.30 19.67 16.77
N GLN A 770 -24.85 18.88 15.79
CA GLN A 770 -23.91 19.36 14.78
C GLN A 770 -24.53 20.41 13.87
N ALA A 771 -25.75 20.17 13.38
CA ALA A 771 -26.46 21.12 12.52
C ALA A 771 -26.70 22.46 13.24
N GLU A 772 -27.00 22.43 14.55
CA GLU A 772 -27.08 23.65 15.37
C GLU A 772 -25.74 24.38 15.45
N THR A 773 -24.62 23.67 15.71
CA THR A 773 -23.29 24.30 15.78
C THR A 773 -22.81 24.84 14.43
N ASP A 774 -23.08 24.13 13.34
CA ASP A 774 -22.69 24.56 11.99
C ASP A 774 -23.50 25.81 11.59
N PHE A 775 -24.81 25.84 11.92
CA PHE A 775 -25.67 27.00 11.71
C PHE A 775 -25.25 28.22 12.56
N GLU A 776 -24.89 28.03 13.83
CA GLU A 776 -24.36 29.10 14.68
C GLU A 776 -23.03 29.65 14.16
N THR A 777 -22.17 28.78 13.62
CA THR A 777 -20.87 29.20 13.06
C THR A 777 -21.07 30.01 11.78
N GLU A 778 -21.97 29.56 10.90
CA GLU A 778 -22.30 30.25 9.65
C GLU A 778 -22.97 31.61 9.90
N LEU A 779 -23.88 31.71 10.86
CA LEU A 779 -24.47 32.98 11.31
C LEU A 779 -23.41 33.94 11.87
N ARG A 780 -22.44 33.40 12.62
CA ARG A 780 -21.36 34.21 13.20
C ARG A 780 -20.41 34.73 12.12
N ASP A 781 -20.09 33.93 11.12
CA ASP A 781 -19.26 34.35 9.98
C ASP A 781 -19.96 35.39 9.12
N ILE A 782 -21.28 35.25 8.90
CA ILE A 782 -22.10 36.26 8.19
C ILE A 782 -22.19 37.58 8.98
N MET A 783 -22.25 37.53 10.31
CA MET A 783 -22.27 38.74 11.15
C MET A 783 -20.87 39.35 11.41
N ALA A 784 -19.80 38.59 11.20
CA ALA A 784 -18.41 39.04 11.44
C ALA A 784 -17.74 39.68 10.22
N THR A 785 -18.34 39.63 9.03
CA THR A 785 -17.93 40.46 7.88
C THR A 785 -18.37 41.91 8.14
N PRO A 786 -17.45 42.85 8.45
CA PRO A 786 -17.79 44.26 8.56
C PRO A 786 -18.07 44.79 7.15
N ASP A 787 -19.11 45.60 6.99
CA ASP A 787 -19.43 46.36 5.77
C ASP A 787 -18.18 47.06 5.21
N ALA A 788 -17.51 46.42 4.26
CA ALA A 788 -16.27 46.89 3.64
C ALA A 788 -16.55 47.80 2.43
N ASP A 789 -17.55 48.69 2.53
CA ASP A 789 -18.04 49.49 1.39
C ASP A 789 -18.09 51.02 1.66
N GLN A 790 -17.28 51.55 2.60
CA GLN A 790 -17.29 52.99 2.92
C GLN A 790 -15.96 53.76 2.81
N ASN A 791 -14.91 53.24 2.17
CA ASN A 791 -13.69 54.02 1.92
C ASN A 791 -13.31 54.10 0.44
N ALA A 792 -14.17 54.73 -0.36
CA ALA A 792 -13.78 55.35 -1.62
C ALA A 792 -13.33 56.79 -1.33
N ASN A 793 -12.02 57.01 -1.20
CA ASN A 793 -11.45 58.37 -1.17
C ASN A 793 -11.12 58.83 -2.60
N PRO A 794 -11.37 60.11 -2.95
CA PRO A 794 -11.19 60.62 -4.30
C PRO A 794 -9.72 60.92 -4.58
N VAL A 795 -9.30 60.59 -5.80
CA VAL A 795 -8.01 60.96 -6.37
C VAL A 795 -8.04 62.45 -6.68
N GLU A 796 -7.28 63.26 -5.92
CA GLU A 796 -6.95 64.65 -6.27
C GLU A 796 -5.79 64.67 -7.27
N THR A 797 -6.03 65.40 -8.35
CA THR A 797 -5.08 65.85 -9.36
C THR A 797 -4.13 66.92 -8.81
N THR A 798 -2.81 66.71 -8.96
CA THR A 798 -1.81 67.74 -9.28
C THR A 798 -0.60 67.10 -9.93
#